data_AF-A0A0C2FVC7-F1
#
_entry.id   AF-A0A0C2FVC7-F1
#
_cell.length_a   1.000
_cell.length_b   1.000
_cell.length_c   1.000
_cell.angle_alpha   90.00
_cell.angle_beta   90.00
_cell.angle_gamma   90.00
#
_symmetry.space_group_name_H-M   'P 1'
#
loop_
_entity.id
_entity.type
_entity.pdbx_description
1 polymer ?
#
loop_
_entity_poly.entity_id
_entity_poly.type
_entity_poly.pdbx_seq_one_letter_code
_entity_poly.pdbx_strand_id
1 'polypeptide(L)'
;MAAAQGNAVYKKKEGILAVSDDHTRVTWTPVAGGSAVTLATANITIPKVMLKIFEKIPGTEGEPTSYLFHFNHPSDARPQANVVKDLLSQIIADSRANDPSLPKPISAAGTPQPDGGTPSSGGRAKAADAGAGLSAAMSFANTVAAKPAAERWFDDSQLKVDIELQQSLMKKDKTLHQTYMDAQKSKPESISDAAFNAQFWSTRTSLLRAHAIETNQKKGAYNVLSTIKPKTVDGELKLNISLEQVQMILKQHPLVQRIYNENVPRIPEAQFWSRFFLSRLSKKLRGERVLDSERADPLFDRFDEADDAVVSSLILSSHVPHTIDLEANEENRGGFKGGNRQDVEMRPRSNIPIVRTLNSLSEKIMATVAPSDQDPTTTTQADIDTQEELALRDLRGDVETSRITLSVREQSRFFSDNSAASAKDQEEYDKQVPSEVLFDVQADIDTLEGDGAGGIDLHAGLGIDEESDSDEENARRPDHVGSRAARQAAQKQVLAAVAQKRAELYGHSSDEQTPMGIPAEIAQKAYITNATTTEFLKQFWNAFLSGDPDRAQELAYHVESLARSMARIEAVADEAEEVRNKVIDEKKEEIRVKFGRTGRRIRWRPEMIGGGRKAVHVLLGPTVTSLETAQNLYKAALTVEGLKPSTES
;
A
#
# COMPACT_ATOMS: atom_id res chain seq x y z
N MET A 1 37.29 47.27 -4.52
CA MET A 1 36.51 47.19 -3.26
C MET A 1 37.36 46.44 -2.25
N ALA A 2 37.39 46.85 -0.99
CA ALA A 2 38.34 46.33 0.00
C ALA A 2 38.09 44.86 0.33
N ALA A 3 39.14 44.04 0.33
CA ALA A 3 39.09 42.63 0.70
C ALA A 3 38.53 42.48 2.13
N ALA A 4 37.50 41.65 2.31
CA ALA A 4 36.94 41.37 3.63
C ALA A 4 37.91 40.49 4.42
N GLN A 5 38.54 41.07 5.45
CA GLN A 5 39.51 40.41 6.33
C GLN A 5 39.07 40.55 7.79
N GLY A 6 39.31 39.51 8.59
CA GLY A 6 39.02 39.52 10.03
C GLY A 6 39.94 38.60 10.82
N ASN A 7 40.30 39.02 12.03
CA ASN A 7 41.17 38.22 12.91
C ASN A 7 40.38 37.05 13.50
N ALA A 8 40.89 35.83 13.30
CA ALA A 8 40.24 34.60 13.74
C ALA A 8 41.24 33.59 14.32
N VAL A 9 40.82 32.88 15.36
CA VAL A 9 41.56 31.80 16.00
C VAL A 9 41.06 30.46 15.48
N TYR A 10 41.98 29.66 14.94
CA TYR A 10 41.74 28.29 14.48
C TYR A 10 42.69 27.33 15.21
N LYS A 11 42.14 26.26 15.83
CA LYS A 11 42.91 25.28 16.65
C LYS A 11 43.90 25.95 17.63
N LYS A 12 43.42 26.95 18.38
CA LYS A 12 44.18 27.74 19.38
C LYS A 12 45.35 28.57 18.80
N LYS A 13 45.46 28.73 17.49
CA LYS A 13 46.44 29.60 16.83
C LYS A 13 45.75 30.86 16.31
N GLU A 14 46.35 32.02 16.53
CA GLU A 14 45.84 33.30 16.04
C GLU A 14 46.23 33.52 14.57
N GLY A 15 45.29 34.00 13.77
CA GLY A 15 45.47 34.21 12.33
C GLY A 15 44.49 35.22 11.76
N ILE A 16 44.67 35.54 10.48
CA ILE A 16 43.81 36.43 9.71
C ILE A 16 43.02 35.56 8.74
N LEU A 17 41.69 35.66 8.79
CA LEU A 17 40.78 35.06 7.82
C LEU A 17 40.48 36.10 6.73
N ALA A 18 40.81 35.80 5.49
CA ALA A 18 40.57 36.65 4.34
C ALA A 18 39.73 35.91 3.30
N VAL A 19 38.79 36.62 2.69
CA VAL A 19 38.13 36.15 1.46
C VAL A 19 38.94 36.69 0.28
N SER A 20 39.32 35.80 -0.66
CA SER A 20 40.04 36.18 -1.87
C SER A 20 39.20 37.12 -2.73
N ASP A 21 39.84 38.09 -3.40
CA ASP A 21 39.17 39.08 -4.26
C ASP A 21 38.32 38.46 -5.39
N ASP A 22 38.64 37.23 -5.80
CA ASP A 22 37.88 36.47 -6.80
C ASP A 22 36.63 35.76 -6.21
N HIS A 23 36.37 35.89 -4.89
CA HIS A 23 35.26 35.28 -4.15
C HIS A 23 35.17 33.74 -4.23
N THR A 24 36.19 33.07 -4.77
CA THR A 24 36.23 31.60 -4.94
C THR A 24 36.81 30.86 -3.74
N ARG A 25 37.62 31.54 -2.89
CA ARG A 25 38.39 30.91 -1.82
C ARG A 25 38.39 31.76 -0.54
N VAL A 26 38.33 31.07 0.59
CA VAL A 26 38.54 31.64 1.93
C VAL A 26 39.87 31.10 2.46
N THR A 27 40.78 32.00 2.82
CA THR A 27 42.11 31.64 3.33
C THR A 27 42.26 32.11 4.77
N TRP A 28 42.78 31.24 5.63
CA TRP A 28 43.20 31.58 6.99
C TRP A 28 44.72 31.47 7.10
N THR A 29 45.38 32.56 7.48
CA THR A 29 46.84 32.66 7.61
C THR A 29 47.25 32.90 9.07
N PRO A 30 48.10 32.05 9.68
CA PRO A 30 48.53 32.25 11.06
C PRO A 30 49.52 33.42 11.20
N VAL A 31 49.36 34.25 12.24
CA VAL A 31 50.25 35.41 12.52
C VAL A 31 51.64 34.97 13.01
N ALA A 32 51.73 33.84 13.69
CA ALA A 32 52.97 33.33 14.29
C ALA A 32 53.81 32.42 13.37
N GLY A 33 53.55 32.42 12.05
CA GLY A 33 54.25 31.57 11.07
C GLY A 33 53.78 30.10 11.11
N GLY A 34 53.18 29.62 10.02
CA GLY A 34 52.66 28.26 9.90
C GLY A 34 51.88 28.04 8.59
N SER A 35 51.41 26.81 8.35
CA SER A 35 50.65 26.45 7.14
C SER A 35 49.29 27.17 7.09
N ALA A 36 49.03 27.89 6.02
CA ALA A 36 47.74 28.50 5.74
C ALA A 36 46.68 27.44 5.38
N VAL A 37 45.43 27.67 5.77
CA VAL A 37 44.28 26.81 5.43
C VAL A 37 43.47 27.51 4.35
N THR A 38 43.20 26.82 3.23
CA THR A 38 42.45 27.36 2.09
C THR A 38 41.22 26.52 1.83
N LEU A 39 40.04 27.13 1.84
CA LEU A 39 38.74 26.49 1.64
C LEU A 39 38.07 27.06 0.38
N ALA A 40 37.45 26.22 -0.44
CA ALA A 40 36.68 26.67 -1.60
C ALA A 40 35.26 27.08 -1.19
N THR A 41 34.79 28.25 -1.63
CA THR A 41 33.48 28.82 -1.21
C THR A 41 32.28 27.95 -1.60
N ALA A 42 32.38 27.19 -2.68
CA ALA A 42 31.34 26.26 -3.14
C ALA A 42 31.01 25.15 -2.12
N ASN A 43 31.93 24.81 -1.22
CA ASN A 43 31.81 23.65 -0.34
C ASN A 43 31.31 24.00 1.07
N ILE A 44 30.95 25.26 1.34
CA ILE A 44 30.77 25.83 2.70
C ILE A 44 29.29 25.98 3.09
N THR A 45 28.92 25.66 4.34
CA THR A 45 27.63 26.04 4.98
C THR A 45 27.81 26.56 6.41
N ILE A 46 26.96 27.51 6.89
CA ILE A 46 27.22 28.34 8.11
C ILE A 46 26.02 28.41 9.09
N PRO A 47 26.26 28.24 10.41
CA PRO A 47 25.41 28.75 11.51
C PRO A 47 26.13 29.75 12.49
N LYS A 48 25.34 30.50 13.29
CA LYS A 48 25.60 31.78 14.03
C LYS A 48 26.76 31.87 15.08
N VAL A 49 27.29 33.12 15.24
CA VAL A 49 28.18 33.76 16.27
C VAL A 49 29.51 33.06 16.65
N MET A 50 29.69 31.81 16.25
CA MET A 50 30.97 31.18 15.97
C MET A 50 30.92 30.73 14.51
N LEU A 51 31.91 31.08 13.69
CA LEU A 51 31.85 30.71 12.27
C LEU A 51 32.26 29.24 12.16
N LYS A 52 31.26 28.35 12.16
CA LYS A 52 31.44 26.93 11.88
C LYS A 52 31.18 26.68 10.41
N ILE A 53 32.25 26.41 9.66
CA ILE A 53 32.22 26.11 8.23
C ILE A 53 32.21 24.59 8.07
N PHE A 54 31.17 24.06 7.43
CA PHE A 54 31.13 22.67 7.01
C PHE A 54 31.64 22.57 5.58
N GLU A 55 32.69 21.80 5.35
CA GLU A 55 33.21 21.48 4.02
C GLU A 55 32.64 20.14 3.56
N LYS A 56 31.81 20.17 2.51
CA LYS A 56 31.34 18.96 1.83
C LYS A 56 32.12 18.79 0.53
N ILE A 57 32.95 17.75 0.46
CA ILE A 57 33.71 17.42 -0.74
C ILE A 57 32.76 16.73 -1.74
N PRO A 58 32.64 17.20 -2.99
CA PRO A 58 31.79 16.54 -3.99
C PRO A 58 32.36 15.16 -4.32
N GLY A 59 31.55 14.10 -4.14
CA GLY A 59 31.90 12.72 -4.48
C GLY A 59 32.21 11.77 -3.32
N THR A 60 31.93 12.15 -2.06
CA THR A 60 32.09 11.24 -0.90
C THR A 60 30.86 11.33 0.02
N GLU A 61 30.16 10.23 0.25
CA GLU A 61 29.03 10.14 1.20
C GLU A 61 29.52 10.01 2.64
N GLY A 62 30.23 11.03 3.13
CA GLY A 62 30.67 11.14 4.53
C GLY A 62 30.02 12.34 5.24
N GLU A 63 29.98 12.29 6.58
CA GLU A 63 29.56 13.43 7.40
C GLU A 63 30.45 14.67 7.10
N PRO A 64 29.86 15.86 6.99
CA PRO A 64 30.60 17.05 6.57
C PRO A 64 31.67 17.46 7.59
N THR A 65 32.92 17.59 7.14
CA THR A 65 34.05 18.05 7.94
C THR A 65 33.83 19.47 8.46
N SER A 66 33.83 19.67 9.78
CA SER A 66 33.54 20.97 10.38
C SER A 66 34.79 21.72 10.85
N TYR A 67 34.94 22.97 10.41
CA TYR A 67 35.97 23.92 10.82
C TYR A 67 35.35 25.01 11.70
N LEU A 68 35.92 25.23 12.88
CA LEU A 68 35.40 26.19 13.87
C LEU A 68 36.36 27.38 14.01
N PHE A 69 35.89 28.58 13.68
CA PHE A 69 36.65 29.84 13.77
C PHE A 69 36.06 30.76 14.85
N HIS A 70 36.93 31.30 15.71
CA HIS A 70 36.56 32.27 16.75
C HIS A 70 37.15 33.65 16.43
N PHE A 71 36.35 34.70 16.39
CA PHE A 71 36.83 36.06 16.14
C PHE A 71 37.29 36.72 17.45
N ASN A 72 38.55 37.21 17.49
CA ASN A 72 39.17 37.79 18.68
C ASN A 72 39.71 39.21 18.42
N HIS A 73 38.84 40.14 17.99
CA HIS A 73 39.21 41.56 17.98
C HIS A 73 38.80 42.25 19.31
N PRO A 74 39.69 42.99 19.98
CA PRO A 74 39.41 43.56 21.31
C PRO A 74 38.27 44.60 21.35
N SER A 75 37.90 45.21 20.22
CA SER A 75 36.77 46.18 20.14
C SER A 75 35.72 45.90 19.06
N ASP A 76 36.00 45.07 18.05
CA ASP A 76 35.20 45.00 16.79
C ASP A 76 34.94 43.57 16.29
N ALA A 77 35.01 42.56 17.17
CA ALA A 77 34.88 41.16 16.77
C ALA A 77 33.48 40.82 16.20
N ARG A 78 32.43 41.44 16.73
CA ARG A 78 31.03 41.21 16.30
C ARG A 78 30.70 41.85 14.93
N PRO A 79 31.03 43.12 14.65
CA PRO A 79 30.77 43.70 13.34
C PRO A 79 31.59 43.01 12.24
N GLN A 80 32.86 42.67 12.49
CA GLN A 80 33.68 41.93 11.52
C GLN A 80 33.13 40.52 11.24
N ALA A 81 32.67 39.80 12.27
CA ALA A 81 32.03 38.49 12.10
C ALA A 81 30.73 38.59 11.28
N ASN A 82 29.93 39.64 11.49
CA ASN A 82 28.70 39.86 10.72
C ASN A 82 28.99 40.18 9.25
N VAL A 83 29.98 41.03 8.97
CA VAL A 83 30.39 41.36 7.58
C VAL A 83 30.87 40.11 6.83
N VAL A 84 31.71 39.29 7.45
CA VAL A 84 32.20 38.04 6.85
C VAL A 84 31.06 37.03 6.65
N LYS A 85 30.15 36.92 7.62
CA LYS A 85 28.97 36.04 7.53
C LYS A 85 28.01 36.48 6.43
N ASP A 86 27.69 37.76 6.33
CA ASP A 86 26.71 38.26 5.37
C ASP A 86 27.24 38.13 3.93
N LEU A 87 28.53 38.39 3.72
CA LEU A 87 29.20 38.18 2.43
C LEU A 87 29.22 36.70 2.03
N LEU A 88 29.60 35.79 2.95
CA LEU A 88 29.57 34.35 2.67
C LEU A 88 28.14 33.83 2.42
N SER A 89 27.15 34.36 3.14
CA SER A 89 25.74 33.99 2.96
C SER A 89 25.22 34.43 1.59
N GLN A 90 25.63 35.60 1.12
CA GLN A 90 25.32 36.09 -0.22
C GLN A 90 25.97 35.22 -1.31
N ILE A 91 27.25 34.87 -1.16
CA ILE A 91 27.95 33.98 -2.11
C ILE A 91 27.31 32.59 -2.17
N ILE A 92 26.88 32.04 -1.04
CA ILE A 92 26.20 30.73 -0.99
C ILE A 92 24.79 30.80 -1.60
N ALA A 93 24.08 31.91 -1.41
CA ALA A 93 22.78 32.13 -2.05
C ALA A 93 22.93 32.22 -3.57
N ASP A 94 23.94 32.95 -4.06
CA ASP A 94 24.25 33.08 -5.48
C ASP A 94 24.76 31.76 -6.09
N SER A 95 25.50 30.94 -5.34
CA SER A 95 25.95 29.62 -5.81
C SER A 95 24.80 28.60 -5.85
N ARG A 96 23.88 28.62 -4.87
CA ARG A 96 22.66 27.80 -4.90
C ARG A 96 21.68 28.21 -6.00
N ALA A 97 21.62 29.49 -6.35
CA ALA A 97 20.77 29.96 -7.45
C ALA A 97 21.26 29.49 -8.84
N ASN A 98 22.55 29.18 -8.97
CA ASN A 98 23.19 28.71 -10.20
C ASN A 98 23.36 27.17 -10.28
N ASP A 99 22.92 26.42 -9.27
CA ASP A 99 23.00 24.94 -9.25
C ASP A 99 21.70 24.32 -9.83
N PRO A 100 21.75 23.67 -11.02
CA PRO A 100 20.56 23.11 -11.67
C PRO A 100 20.07 21.80 -11.04
N SER A 101 20.73 21.29 -9.98
CA SER A 101 20.42 20.00 -9.36
C SER A 101 19.45 20.06 -8.15
N LEU A 102 18.92 21.23 -7.81
CA LEU A 102 17.99 21.42 -6.68
C LEU A 102 16.65 22.03 -7.17
N PRO A 103 15.48 21.54 -6.69
CA PRO A 103 14.18 22.07 -7.10
C PRO A 103 13.95 23.49 -6.56
N LYS A 104 13.53 24.41 -7.43
CA LYS A 104 13.11 25.78 -7.07
C LYS A 104 11.89 25.75 -6.15
N PRO A 105 11.85 26.50 -5.04
CA PRO A 105 10.61 26.73 -4.30
C PRO A 105 9.65 27.57 -5.15
N ILE A 106 8.43 27.06 -5.32
CA ILE A 106 7.32 27.73 -5.99
C ILE A 106 6.90 28.92 -5.13
N SER A 107 7.25 30.13 -5.58
CA SER A 107 6.65 31.35 -5.07
C SER A 107 5.21 31.43 -5.58
N ALA A 108 4.25 31.32 -4.67
CA ALA A 108 2.85 31.66 -4.92
C ALA A 108 2.76 33.16 -5.27
N ALA A 109 2.56 33.47 -6.55
CA ALA A 109 2.16 34.76 -7.04
C ALA A 109 0.74 34.63 -7.60
N GLY A 110 -0.23 35.15 -6.87
CA GLY A 110 -1.63 35.24 -7.27
C GLY A 110 -2.30 36.31 -6.41
N THR A 111 -2.17 37.56 -6.86
CA THR A 111 -2.90 38.74 -6.37
C THR A 111 -4.42 38.58 -6.49
N PRO A 112 -5.19 39.17 -5.57
CA PRO A 112 -6.40 39.88 -5.98
C PRO A 112 -6.56 41.24 -5.27
N GLN A 113 -6.95 42.26 -6.03
CA GLN A 113 -7.56 43.52 -5.57
C GLN A 113 -8.31 44.14 -6.78
N PRO A 114 -9.32 45.04 -6.65
CA PRO A 114 -10.15 45.55 -5.52
C PRO A 114 -11.65 45.17 -5.71
N ASP A 115 -12.67 45.52 -4.91
CA ASP A 115 -13.04 46.81 -4.32
C ASP A 115 -14.30 46.66 -3.41
N GLY A 116 -14.52 47.62 -2.49
CA GLY A 116 -15.85 47.98 -1.98
C GLY A 116 -16.13 47.85 -0.47
N GLY A 117 -15.97 48.94 0.29
CA GLY A 117 -16.84 49.23 1.46
C GLY A 117 -16.19 49.61 2.80
N THR A 118 -15.78 50.88 2.93
CA THR A 118 -15.37 51.62 4.15
C THR A 118 -16.59 52.18 4.94
N PRO A 119 -16.48 52.96 6.06
CA PRO A 119 -15.40 53.15 7.06
C PRO A 119 -15.85 53.28 8.57
N SER A 120 -14.83 53.41 9.45
CA SER A 120 -14.78 54.26 10.67
C SER A 120 -15.33 53.67 11.99
N SER A 121 -14.77 53.91 13.19
CA SER A 121 -13.65 54.75 13.65
C SER A 121 -13.33 54.50 15.15
N GLY A 122 -12.07 54.79 15.55
CA GLY A 122 -11.64 55.18 16.91
C GLY A 122 -11.03 54.07 17.80
N GLY A 123 -9.81 54.15 18.34
CA GLY A 123 -8.76 55.17 18.35
C GLY A 123 -7.61 54.77 19.30
N ARG A 124 -6.37 55.05 18.84
CA ARG A 124 -5.09 55.34 19.54
C ARG A 124 -4.73 54.65 20.88
N ALA A 125 -3.59 53.95 20.88
CA ALA A 125 -2.34 54.42 21.53
C ALA A 125 -1.10 53.62 21.07
N LYS A 126 0.02 54.33 20.87
CA LYS A 126 1.38 53.84 20.55
C LYS A 126 2.20 53.67 21.84
N ALA A 127 2.99 52.58 21.95
CA ALA A 127 4.36 52.50 22.51
C ALA A 127 4.78 51.01 22.46
N ALA A 128 5.69 50.60 21.56
CA ALA A 128 7.16 50.55 21.74
C ALA A 128 7.65 49.27 22.48
N ASP A 129 8.23 48.38 21.66
CA ASP A 129 9.42 47.55 21.89
C ASP A 129 9.55 46.63 23.13
N ALA A 130 9.45 45.31 22.88
CA ALA A 130 10.31 44.29 23.50
C ALA A 130 10.04 42.92 22.84
N GLY A 131 10.71 42.64 21.72
CA GLY A 131 10.74 41.31 21.11
C GLY A 131 11.67 40.37 21.87
N ALA A 132 11.10 39.51 22.73
CA ALA A 132 11.83 38.45 23.43
C ALA A 132 11.34 37.05 23.01
N GLY A 133 12.22 36.33 22.31
CA GLY A 133 12.46 34.90 22.50
C GLY A 133 11.33 33.90 22.24
N LEU A 134 11.08 33.57 20.97
CA LEU A 134 10.54 32.26 20.60
C LEU A 134 11.71 31.35 20.19
N SER A 135 12.04 30.39 21.06
CA SER A 135 13.23 29.55 21.01
C SER A 135 13.20 28.46 19.93
N ALA A 136 14.38 28.22 19.35
CA ALA A 136 14.72 27.14 18.40
C ALA A 136 14.48 25.70 18.91
N ALA A 137 14.02 25.53 20.16
CA ALA A 137 13.67 24.22 20.71
C ALA A 137 12.45 23.60 19.99
N MET A 138 11.50 24.42 19.54
CA MET A 138 10.31 23.94 18.82
C MET A 138 10.63 23.44 17.39
N SER A 139 11.70 23.92 16.77
CA SER A 139 12.15 23.43 15.46
C SER A 139 12.87 22.08 15.53
N PHE A 140 13.56 21.77 16.64
CA PHE A 140 14.18 20.46 16.84
C PHE A 140 13.17 19.41 17.36
N ALA A 141 12.18 19.82 18.15
CA ALA A 141 11.08 18.93 18.56
C ALA A 141 10.25 18.47 17.35
N ASN A 142 10.04 19.33 16.34
CA ASN A 142 9.29 18.97 15.14
C ASN A 142 10.07 18.06 14.15
N THR A 143 11.40 17.98 14.26
CA THR A 143 12.21 17.04 13.47
C THR A 143 12.34 15.66 14.11
N VAL A 144 12.14 15.55 15.43
CA VAL A 144 12.10 14.27 16.15
C VAL A 144 10.67 13.71 16.22
N ALA A 145 9.67 14.59 16.23
CA ALA A 145 8.24 14.25 16.09
C ALA A 145 7.74 14.23 14.64
N ALA A 146 8.65 14.28 13.66
CA ALA A 146 8.29 13.89 12.31
C ALA A 146 7.95 12.40 12.35
N LYS A 147 6.66 12.08 12.34
CA LYS A 147 6.19 10.71 12.02
C LYS A 147 7.08 10.19 10.88
N PRO A 148 7.60 8.95 10.97
CA PRO A 148 8.43 8.41 9.89
C PRO A 148 7.68 8.69 8.60
N ALA A 149 8.31 9.40 7.67
CA ALA A 149 7.70 9.77 6.40
C ALA A 149 6.95 8.54 5.91
N ALA A 150 5.62 8.64 5.80
CA ALA A 150 4.77 7.49 5.52
C ALA A 150 5.46 6.66 4.44
N GLU A 151 5.79 5.41 4.78
CA GLU A 151 6.80 4.67 4.04
C GLU A 151 6.47 4.77 2.54
N ARG A 152 7.45 5.11 1.69
CA ARG A 152 7.23 5.59 0.30
C ARG A 152 6.24 4.76 -0.53
N TRP A 153 6.05 3.50 -0.16
CA TRP A 153 5.15 2.54 -0.76
C TRP A 153 3.68 2.62 -0.29
N PHE A 154 3.32 3.53 0.61
CA PHE A 154 1.93 3.88 0.95
C PHE A 154 1.42 5.11 0.18
N ASP A 155 2.29 5.85 -0.50
CA ASP A 155 1.92 7.00 -1.31
C ASP A 155 1.57 6.56 -2.75
N ASP A 156 0.27 6.60 -3.08
CA ASP A 156 -0.24 6.20 -4.39
C ASP A 156 0.29 7.05 -5.53
N SER A 157 0.68 8.30 -5.28
CA SER A 157 1.25 9.16 -6.32
C SER A 157 2.67 8.71 -6.69
N GLN A 158 3.47 8.34 -5.68
CA GLN A 158 4.83 7.84 -5.88
C GLN A 158 4.83 6.46 -6.55
N LEU A 159 3.92 5.57 -6.14
CA LEU A 159 3.77 4.23 -6.76
C LEU A 159 3.44 4.30 -8.25
N LYS A 160 2.64 5.29 -8.67
CA LYS A 160 2.28 5.49 -10.09
C LYS A 160 3.43 6.04 -10.94
N VAL A 161 4.41 6.70 -10.32
CA VAL A 161 5.58 7.26 -11.01
C VAL A 161 6.75 6.28 -11.05
N ASP A 162 6.80 5.30 -10.14
CA ASP A 162 7.87 4.31 -10.07
C ASP A 162 7.82 3.28 -11.22
N ILE A 163 8.57 3.57 -12.29
CA ILE A 163 8.65 2.73 -13.48
C ILE A 163 9.36 1.39 -13.21
N GLU A 164 10.33 1.35 -12.29
CA GLU A 164 11.08 0.12 -11.99
C GLU A 164 10.18 -0.89 -11.26
N LEU A 165 9.37 -0.40 -10.32
CA LEU A 165 8.34 -1.19 -9.65
C LEU A 165 7.30 -1.71 -10.65
N GLN A 166 6.85 -0.87 -11.57
CA GLN A 166 5.90 -1.27 -12.61
C GLN A 166 6.48 -2.36 -13.52
N GLN A 167 7.71 -2.21 -13.99
CA GLN A 167 8.37 -3.20 -14.83
C GLN A 167 8.63 -4.52 -14.08
N SER A 168 8.98 -4.47 -12.80
CA SER A 168 9.17 -5.68 -12.00
C SER A 168 7.85 -6.43 -11.77
N LEU A 169 6.75 -5.72 -11.51
CA LEU A 169 5.41 -6.31 -11.45
C LEU A 169 5.03 -6.98 -12.79
N MET A 170 5.28 -6.31 -13.92
CA MET A 170 5.00 -6.88 -15.25
C MET A 170 5.85 -8.11 -15.59
N LYS A 171 7.07 -8.21 -15.05
CA LYS A 171 7.89 -9.43 -15.20
C LYS A 171 7.34 -10.60 -14.38
N LYS A 172 6.78 -10.30 -13.20
CA LYS A 172 6.17 -11.30 -12.31
C LYS A 172 4.84 -11.81 -12.86
N ASP A 173 3.98 -10.91 -13.35
CA ASP A 173 2.67 -11.25 -13.90
C ASP A 173 2.62 -11.13 -15.43
N LYS A 174 2.72 -12.28 -16.11
CA LYS A 174 2.64 -12.38 -17.57
C LYS A 174 1.27 -12.00 -18.13
N THR A 175 0.20 -12.26 -17.39
CA THR A 175 -1.17 -11.95 -17.84
C THR A 175 -1.40 -10.45 -17.84
N LEU A 176 -0.96 -9.77 -16.77
CA LEU A 176 -0.95 -8.32 -16.70
C LEU A 176 -0.13 -7.70 -17.83
N HIS A 177 1.05 -8.24 -18.11
CA HIS A 177 1.87 -7.77 -19.22
C HIS A 177 1.15 -7.90 -20.58
N GLN A 178 0.46 -9.01 -20.84
CA GLN A 178 -0.33 -9.18 -22.06
C GLN A 178 -1.48 -8.18 -22.14
N THR A 179 -2.22 -7.96 -21.04
CA THR A 179 -3.31 -6.98 -21.01
C THR A 179 -2.82 -5.56 -21.24
N TYR A 180 -1.67 -5.18 -20.67
CA TYR A 180 -1.07 -3.87 -20.89
C TYR A 180 -0.66 -3.68 -22.35
N MET A 181 0.01 -4.67 -22.95
CA MET A 181 0.46 -4.59 -24.34
C MET A 181 -0.72 -4.54 -25.32
N ASP A 182 -1.80 -5.27 -25.06
CA ASP A 182 -3.01 -5.23 -25.89
C ASP A 182 -3.79 -3.92 -25.68
N ALA A 183 -3.89 -3.42 -24.45
CA ALA A 183 -4.49 -2.13 -24.16
C ALA A 183 -3.69 -0.97 -24.78
N GLN A 184 -2.36 -1.06 -24.79
CA GLN A 184 -1.49 -0.08 -25.45
C GLN A 184 -1.67 -0.09 -26.98
N LYS A 185 -1.88 -1.27 -27.60
CA LYS A 185 -2.16 -1.38 -29.04
C LYS A 185 -3.55 -0.87 -29.42
N SER A 186 -4.53 -1.04 -28.53
CA SER A 186 -5.93 -0.68 -28.76
C SER A 186 -6.28 0.75 -28.34
N LYS A 187 -5.32 1.50 -27.79
CA LYS A 187 -5.52 2.90 -27.40
C LYS A 187 -5.88 3.76 -28.62
N PRO A 188 -6.75 4.77 -28.47
CA PRO A 188 -6.96 5.77 -29.50
C PRO A 188 -5.72 6.68 -29.63
N GLU A 189 -5.45 7.17 -30.85
CA GLU A 189 -4.27 8.01 -31.15
C GLU A 189 -4.30 9.35 -30.40
N SER A 190 -5.48 9.76 -29.94
CA SER A 190 -5.73 10.94 -29.13
C SER A 190 -5.15 10.86 -27.71
N ILE A 191 -4.87 9.65 -27.18
CA ILE A 191 -4.31 9.46 -25.84
C ILE A 191 -2.79 9.27 -25.90
N SER A 192 -2.06 10.14 -25.19
CA SER A 192 -0.61 10.02 -25.03
C SER A 192 -0.22 8.77 -24.22
N ASP A 193 0.96 8.20 -24.48
CA ASP A 193 1.44 7.01 -23.75
C ASP A 193 1.57 7.27 -22.25
N ALA A 194 1.96 8.49 -21.86
CA ALA A 194 2.06 8.88 -20.46
C ALA A 194 0.69 8.93 -19.77
N ALA A 195 -0.33 9.49 -20.43
CA ALA A 195 -1.70 9.54 -19.90
C ALA A 195 -2.29 8.13 -19.78
N PHE A 196 -2.09 7.29 -20.80
CA PHE A 196 -2.50 5.89 -20.76
C PHE A 196 -1.84 5.14 -19.59
N ASN A 197 -0.54 5.30 -19.39
CA ASN A 197 0.19 4.65 -18.29
C ASN A 197 -0.31 5.11 -16.92
N ALA A 198 -0.51 6.41 -16.74
CA ALA A 198 -1.05 6.96 -15.50
C ALA A 198 -2.45 6.39 -15.20
N GLN A 199 -3.32 6.31 -16.21
CA GLN A 199 -4.67 5.74 -16.08
C GLN A 199 -4.62 4.23 -15.81
N PHE A 200 -3.80 3.48 -16.53
CA PHE A 200 -3.63 2.03 -16.35
C PHE A 200 -3.16 1.65 -14.94
N TRP A 201 -2.19 2.41 -14.39
CA TRP A 201 -1.69 2.20 -13.03
C TRP A 201 -2.60 2.80 -11.95
N SER A 202 -3.44 3.79 -12.29
CA SER A 202 -4.42 4.34 -11.36
C SER A 202 -5.46 3.32 -10.90
N THR A 203 -5.87 2.40 -11.77
CA THR A 203 -6.81 1.32 -11.43
C THR A 203 -6.14 0.17 -10.66
N ARG A 204 -4.81 0.14 -10.64
CA ARG A 204 -3.97 -0.96 -10.12
C ARG A 204 -3.00 -0.53 -9.01
N THR A 205 -3.27 0.59 -8.34
CA THR A 205 -2.44 1.06 -7.22
C THR A 205 -2.34 0.00 -6.11
N SER A 206 -3.41 -0.77 -5.89
CA SER A 206 -3.41 -1.89 -4.94
C SER A 206 -2.40 -2.99 -5.28
N LEU A 207 -2.25 -3.33 -6.57
CA LEU A 207 -1.27 -4.32 -7.03
C LEU A 207 0.15 -3.79 -6.90
N LEU A 208 0.37 -2.53 -7.27
CA LEU A 208 1.67 -1.87 -7.09
C LEU A 208 2.04 -1.80 -5.61
N ARG A 209 1.10 -1.43 -4.74
CA ARG A 209 1.29 -1.39 -3.29
C ARG A 209 1.61 -2.77 -2.74
N ALA A 210 0.84 -3.80 -3.11
CA ALA A 210 1.09 -5.17 -2.67
C ALA A 210 2.48 -5.67 -3.12
N HIS A 211 2.88 -5.37 -4.35
CA HIS A 211 4.19 -5.74 -4.85
C HIS A 211 5.34 -4.95 -4.18
N ALA A 212 5.11 -3.67 -3.90
CA ALA A 212 6.05 -2.86 -3.14
C ALA A 212 6.21 -3.40 -1.71
N ILE A 213 5.11 -3.80 -1.06
CA ILE A 213 5.13 -4.46 0.26
C ILE A 213 5.93 -5.75 0.19
N GLU A 214 5.63 -6.62 -0.77
CA GLU A 214 6.27 -7.93 -0.90
C GLU A 214 7.77 -7.82 -1.20
N THR A 215 8.16 -6.87 -2.07
CA THR A 215 9.57 -6.63 -2.40
C THR A 215 10.33 -6.06 -1.21
N ASN A 216 9.68 -5.24 -0.39
CA ASN A 216 10.29 -4.65 0.80
C ASN A 216 10.16 -5.53 2.05
N GLN A 217 9.44 -6.65 1.98
CA GLN A 217 9.30 -7.59 3.09
C GLN A 217 10.63 -8.31 3.34
N LYS A 218 11.32 -7.89 4.40
CA LYS A 218 12.56 -8.53 4.85
C LYS A 218 12.26 -9.59 5.89
N LYS A 219 13.06 -10.67 5.89
CA LYS A 219 13.02 -11.65 6.98
C LYS A 219 13.44 -10.95 8.29
N GLY A 220 12.69 -11.22 9.36
CA GLY A 220 13.01 -10.69 10.69
C GLY A 220 14.41 -11.09 11.14
N ALA A 221 15.05 -10.22 11.92
CA ALA A 221 16.35 -10.52 12.51
C ALA A 221 16.22 -11.73 13.46
N TYR A 222 17.11 -12.70 13.31
CA TYR A 222 17.18 -13.90 14.17
C TYR A 222 18.62 -14.15 14.59
N ASN A 223 18.84 -14.88 15.70
CA ASN A 223 20.18 -15.17 16.20
C ASN A 223 21.00 -16.03 15.21
N VAL A 224 21.83 -15.40 14.38
CA VAL A 224 22.61 -16.07 13.32
C VAL A 224 23.77 -16.87 13.89
N LEU A 225 24.42 -16.36 14.95
CA LEU A 225 25.58 -17.03 15.55
C LEU A 225 25.23 -18.42 16.10
N SER A 226 24.00 -18.62 16.58
CA SER A 226 23.53 -19.92 17.10
C SER A 226 23.24 -20.97 16.01
N THR A 227 22.88 -20.52 14.80
CA THR A 227 22.51 -21.43 13.70
C THR A 227 23.71 -21.95 12.93
N ILE A 228 24.80 -21.17 12.88
CA ILE A 228 26.04 -21.54 12.18
C ILE A 228 26.86 -22.47 13.07
N LYS A 229 26.68 -23.78 12.91
CA LYS A 229 27.55 -24.78 13.54
C LYS A 229 28.74 -25.10 12.63
N PRO A 230 29.98 -25.07 13.15
CA PRO A 230 31.12 -25.50 12.37
C PRO A 230 30.98 -26.98 11.99
N LYS A 231 31.12 -27.30 10.70
CA LYS A 231 31.15 -28.68 10.21
C LYS A 231 32.58 -29.03 9.83
N THR A 232 33.07 -30.14 10.38
CA THR A 232 34.36 -30.70 9.97
C THR A 232 34.14 -31.59 8.76
N VAL A 233 34.70 -31.21 7.61
CA VAL A 233 34.69 -32.02 6.39
C VAL A 233 36.15 -32.21 6.02
N ASP A 234 36.61 -33.47 5.95
CA ASP A 234 37.99 -33.86 5.64
C ASP A 234 39.07 -33.35 6.61
N GLY A 235 38.76 -33.29 7.91
CA GLY A 235 39.72 -32.87 8.95
C GLY A 235 40.01 -31.36 8.97
N GLU A 236 39.53 -30.60 7.97
CA GLU A 236 39.51 -29.14 7.94
C GLU A 236 38.11 -28.59 8.26
N LEU A 237 38.06 -27.55 9.08
CA LEU A 237 36.81 -26.95 9.55
C LEU A 237 36.31 -25.96 8.49
N LYS A 238 35.41 -26.40 7.61
CA LYS A 238 34.82 -25.56 6.56
C LYS A 238 33.48 -25.01 7.03
N LEU A 239 33.31 -23.70 6.92
CA LEU A 239 32.09 -23.00 7.27
C LEU A 239 31.34 -22.60 6.00
N ASN A 240 30.13 -23.12 5.84
CA ASN A 240 29.23 -22.67 4.79
C ASN A 240 28.43 -21.49 5.34
N ILE A 241 28.85 -20.26 5.05
CA ILE A 241 28.19 -19.02 5.49
C ILE A 241 27.66 -18.32 4.25
N SER A 242 26.39 -17.90 4.28
CA SER A 242 25.81 -17.08 3.21
C SER A 242 26.13 -15.59 3.40
N LEU A 243 26.14 -14.82 2.31
CA LEU A 243 26.37 -13.37 2.37
C LEU A 243 25.31 -12.64 3.21
N GLU A 244 24.06 -13.11 3.18
CA GLU A 244 22.98 -12.60 4.05
C GLU A 244 23.30 -12.85 5.54
N GLN A 245 23.81 -14.04 5.88
CA GLN A 245 24.23 -14.37 7.24
C GLN A 245 25.39 -13.48 7.71
N VAL A 246 26.37 -13.21 6.84
CA VAL A 246 27.45 -12.26 7.14
C VAL A 246 26.90 -10.87 7.44
N GLN A 247 26.03 -10.34 6.58
CA GLN A 247 25.42 -9.02 6.79
C GLN A 247 24.61 -8.97 8.08
N MET A 248 23.90 -10.03 8.43
CA MET A 248 23.18 -10.13 9.70
C MET A 248 24.13 -10.14 10.90
N ILE A 249 25.24 -10.88 10.84
CA ILE A 249 26.26 -10.89 11.92
C ILE A 249 26.85 -9.49 12.11
N LEU A 250 27.20 -8.81 11.01
CA LEU A 250 27.78 -7.46 11.08
C LEU A 250 26.79 -6.43 11.66
N LYS A 251 25.50 -6.55 11.32
CA LYS A 251 24.43 -5.73 11.93
C LYS A 251 24.23 -6.06 13.41
N GLN A 252 24.26 -7.34 13.77
CA GLN A 252 24.08 -7.83 15.15
C GLN A 252 25.27 -7.52 16.05
N HIS A 253 26.49 -7.45 15.52
CA HIS A 253 27.70 -7.21 16.29
C HIS A 253 28.60 -6.18 15.61
N PRO A 254 28.45 -4.87 15.95
CA PRO A 254 29.22 -3.79 15.34
C PRO A 254 30.72 -3.90 15.64
N LEU A 255 31.09 -4.52 16.77
CA LEU A 255 32.49 -4.88 17.05
C LEU A 255 33.07 -5.81 15.98
N VAL A 256 32.31 -6.82 15.56
CA VAL A 256 32.73 -7.72 14.48
C VAL A 256 32.84 -6.95 13.17
N GLN A 257 31.97 -5.97 12.92
CA GLN A 257 32.07 -5.09 11.75
C GLN A 257 33.33 -4.23 11.75
N ARG A 258 33.74 -3.66 12.88
CA ARG A 258 35.00 -2.92 13.01
C ARG A 258 36.20 -3.82 12.73
N ILE A 259 36.24 -4.98 13.39
CA ILE A 259 37.33 -5.96 13.21
C ILE A 259 37.38 -6.48 11.76
N TYR A 260 36.21 -6.69 11.14
CA TYR A 260 36.09 -7.07 9.73
C TYR A 260 36.66 -6.00 8.80
N ASN A 261 36.27 -4.73 8.98
CA ASN A 261 36.74 -3.62 8.15
C ASN A 261 38.25 -3.36 8.28
N GLU A 262 38.83 -3.61 9.46
CA GLU A 262 40.26 -3.43 9.70
C GLU A 262 41.13 -4.56 9.14
N ASN A 263 40.59 -5.78 9.08
CA ASN A 263 41.38 -6.99 8.78
C ASN A 263 41.05 -7.65 7.44
N VAL A 264 39.92 -7.33 6.82
CA VAL A 264 39.56 -7.75 5.46
C VAL A 264 39.69 -6.51 4.57
N PRO A 265 40.57 -6.49 3.53
CA PRO A 265 41.08 -7.64 2.76
C PRO A 265 42.44 -8.23 3.18
N ARG A 266 43.05 -7.78 4.29
CA ARG A 266 44.40 -8.24 4.71
C ARG A 266 44.47 -9.75 4.95
N ILE A 267 43.36 -10.36 5.38
CA ILE A 267 43.14 -11.80 5.51
C ILE A 267 41.94 -12.16 4.61
N PRO A 268 41.96 -13.29 3.89
CA PRO A 268 40.80 -13.72 3.10
C PRO A 268 39.60 -14.01 4.00
N GLU A 269 38.40 -13.68 3.51
CA GLU A 269 37.14 -13.79 4.28
C GLU A 269 36.93 -15.20 4.87
N ALA A 270 37.23 -16.26 4.11
CA ALA A 270 37.11 -17.64 4.59
C ALA A 270 38.01 -17.93 5.81
N GLN A 271 39.21 -17.35 5.84
CA GLN A 271 40.15 -17.51 6.95
C GLN A 271 39.80 -16.61 8.13
N PHE A 272 39.23 -15.43 7.86
CA PHE A 272 38.69 -14.55 8.90
C PHE A 272 37.57 -15.25 9.68
N TRP A 273 36.57 -15.79 8.98
CA TRP A 273 35.43 -16.43 9.63
C TRP A 273 35.83 -17.73 10.34
N SER A 274 36.69 -18.58 9.75
CA SER A 274 37.13 -19.80 10.44
C SER A 274 37.86 -19.51 11.76
N ARG A 275 38.68 -18.46 11.79
CA ARG A 275 39.34 -17.99 13.02
C ARG A 275 38.35 -17.35 14.01
N PHE A 276 37.41 -16.57 13.52
CA PHE A 276 36.38 -15.94 14.36
C PHE A 276 35.56 -17.00 15.11
N PHE A 277 35.01 -18.00 14.43
CA PHE A 277 34.15 -19.02 15.06
C PHE A 277 34.90 -19.98 16.01
N LEU A 278 36.24 -20.00 15.96
CA LEU A 278 37.08 -20.73 16.91
C LEU A 278 37.58 -19.86 18.07
N SER A 279 37.50 -18.54 17.94
CA SER A 279 37.98 -17.58 18.95
C SER A 279 37.12 -17.58 20.22
N ARG A 280 37.71 -17.10 21.33
CA ARG A 280 36.99 -16.92 22.59
C ARG A 280 35.90 -15.87 22.45
N LEU A 281 36.12 -14.85 21.61
CA LEU A 281 35.13 -13.81 21.31
C LEU A 281 33.82 -14.40 20.75
N SER A 282 33.87 -15.30 19.77
CA SER A 282 32.62 -15.89 19.24
C SER A 282 31.87 -16.73 20.26
N LYS A 283 32.58 -17.43 21.16
CA LYS A 283 31.99 -18.19 22.26
C LYS A 283 31.36 -17.28 23.31
N LYS A 284 32.03 -16.17 23.65
CA LYS A 284 31.47 -15.12 24.51
C LYS A 284 30.19 -14.55 23.92
N LEU A 285 30.20 -14.16 22.64
CA LEU A 285 29.03 -13.62 21.93
C LEU A 285 27.87 -14.64 21.80
N ARG A 286 28.17 -15.95 21.84
CA ARG A 286 27.16 -17.03 21.91
C ARG A 286 26.68 -17.33 23.32
N GLY A 287 27.31 -16.77 24.34
CA GLY A 287 27.10 -17.11 25.74
C GLY A 287 27.77 -18.42 26.17
N GLU A 288 28.49 -19.13 25.30
CA GLU A 288 29.13 -20.40 25.66
C GLU A 288 30.19 -20.20 26.76
N ARG A 289 30.31 -21.19 27.67
CA ARG A 289 31.29 -21.15 28.75
C ARG A 289 32.70 -21.19 28.17
N VAL A 290 33.42 -20.07 28.28
CA VAL A 290 34.84 -20.00 27.89
C VAL A 290 35.66 -20.78 28.91
N LEU A 291 36.41 -21.77 28.44
CA LEU A 291 37.40 -22.48 29.23
C LEU A 291 38.76 -21.76 29.09
N ASP A 292 39.42 -21.48 30.21
CA ASP A 292 40.73 -20.81 30.21
C ASP A 292 41.83 -21.60 29.48
N SER A 293 41.62 -22.90 29.27
CA SER A 293 42.52 -23.81 28.56
C SER A 293 42.48 -23.70 27.03
N GLU A 294 41.58 -22.91 26.47
CA GLU A 294 41.43 -22.80 25.01
C GLU A 294 42.44 -21.83 24.39
N ARG A 295 42.95 -22.15 23.20
CA ARG A 295 43.95 -21.31 22.52
C ARG A 295 43.36 -19.95 22.14
N ALA A 296 43.87 -18.88 22.76
CA ALA A 296 43.46 -17.53 22.43
C ALA A 296 43.95 -17.12 21.03
N ASP A 297 43.09 -16.45 20.24
CA ASP A 297 43.49 -15.87 18.96
C ASP A 297 43.99 -14.43 19.20
N PRO A 298 45.24 -14.11 18.79
CA PRO A 298 45.81 -12.77 18.96
C PRO A 298 45.04 -11.64 18.27
N LEU A 299 44.16 -11.94 17.30
CA LEU A 299 43.39 -10.94 16.56
C LEU A 299 42.08 -10.57 17.25
N PHE A 300 41.32 -11.57 17.69
CA PHE A 300 39.97 -11.38 18.20
C PHE A 300 39.93 -11.18 19.72
N ASP A 301 40.86 -11.79 20.46
CA ASP A 301 40.82 -11.78 21.94
C ASP A 301 41.44 -10.50 22.55
N ARG A 302 41.86 -9.55 21.71
CA ARG A 302 42.25 -8.19 22.16
C ARG A 302 41.05 -7.30 22.46
N PHE A 303 39.91 -7.61 21.84
CA PHE A 303 38.68 -6.84 21.94
C PHE A 303 37.72 -7.57 22.88
N ASP A 304 37.13 -6.85 23.83
CA ASP A 304 36.15 -7.41 24.77
C ASP A 304 34.77 -6.79 24.52
N GLU A 305 33.71 -7.48 24.94
CA GLU A 305 32.32 -7.02 24.76
C GLU A 305 32.04 -5.68 25.45
N ALA A 306 32.83 -5.31 26.46
CA ALA A 306 32.74 -4.03 27.17
C ALA A 306 33.03 -2.80 26.29
N ASP A 307 33.70 -2.97 25.14
CA ASP A 307 33.94 -1.88 24.18
C ASP A 307 32.70 -1.56 23.31
N ASP A 308 31.61 -2.35 23.42
CA ASP A 308 30.30 -2.08 22.79
C ASP A 308 29.39 -1.18 23.66
N ALA A 309 29.98 -0.46 24.63
CA ALA A 309 29.31 0.36 25.67
C ALA A 309 28.36 1.46 25.16
N VAL A 310 28.34 1.71 23.85
CA VAL A 310 27.45 2.72 23.25
C VAL A 310 25.98 2.25 23.31
N VAL A 311 25.72 0.94 23.16
CA VAL A 311 24.34 0.41 23.17
C VAL A 311 23.81 0.29 24.61
N SER A 312 24.62 -0.21 25.55
CA SER A 312 24.23 -0.35 26.96
C SER A 312 23.87 0.97 27.65
N SER A 313 24.40 2.10 27.16
CA SER A 313 24.11 3.43 27.72
C SER A 313 22.69 3.95 27.43
N LEU A 314 22.10 3.59 26.28
CA LEU A 314 20.70 3.94 25.94
C LEU A 314 19.68 3.15 26.75
N ILE A 315 20.11 2.03 27.32
CA ILE A 315 19.27 1.03 27.98
C ILE A 315 19.16 1.33 29.48
N LEU A 316 20.26 1.79 30.09
CA LEU A 316 20.27 2.34 31.46
C LEU A 316 19.45 3.63 31.60
N SER A 317 19.11 4.29 30.49
CA SER A 317 18.18 5.42 30.47
C SER A 317 16.71 5.03 30.29
N SER A 318 16.37 3.73 30.20
CA SER A 318 14.98 3.30 30.23
C SER A 318 14.38 3.63 31.61
N HIS A 319 13.36 4.48 31.61
CA HIS A 319 12.65 4.86 32.82
C HIS A 319 11.79 3.66 33.28
N VAL A 320 12.32 2.87 34.22
CA VAL A 320 11.53 1.85 34.91
C VAL A 320 10.59 2.57 35.89
N PRO A 321 9.26 2.40 35.79
CA PRO A 321 8.33 2.99 36.75
C PRO A 321 8.70 2.58 38.18
N HIS A 322 8.69 3.53 39.11
CA HIS A 322 9.05 3.29 40.52
C HIS A 322 8.12 2.29 41.23
N THR A 323 6.97 1.96 40.64
CA THR A 323 6.08 0.88 41.09
C THR A 323 6.72 -0.52 40.96
N ILE A 324 7.69 -0.70 40.07
CA ILE A 324 8.43 -1.94 39.81
C ILE A 324 9.89 -1.80 40.31
N ASP A 325 10.10 -1.03 41.39
CA ASP A 325 11.42 -0.94 42.01
C ASP A 325 11.59 -2.03 43.08
N LEU A 326 12.20 -3.15 42.67
CA LEU A 326 12.50 -4.27 43.56
C LEU A 326 13.68 -3.97 44.50
N GLU A 327 14.63 -3.13 44.09
CA GLU A 327 15.78 -2.76 44.91
C GLU A 327 15.34 -1.90 46.11
N ALA A 328 14.45 -0.93 45.88
CA ALA A 328 13.85 -0.14 46.95
C ALA A 328 13.03 -1.00 47.93
N ASN A 329 12.39 -2.06 47.44
CA ASN A 329 11.69 -3.04 48.28
C ASN A 329 12.65 -3.91 49.11
N GLU A 330 13.79 -4.31 48.54
CA GLU A 330 14.84 -5.04 49.26
C GLU A 330 15.51 -4.17 50.34
N GLU A 331 15.73 -2.89 50.09
CA GLU A 331 16.23 -1.95 51.10
C GLU A 331 15.26 -1.79 52.28
N ASN A 332 13.96 -1.65 51.98
CA ASN A 332 12.91 -1.51 53.01
C ASN A 332 12.68 -2.79 53.82
N ARG A 333 12.68 -3.97 53.17
CA ARG A 333 12.50 -5.26 53.86
C ARG A 333 13.79 -5.80 54.47
N GLY A 334 14.91 -5.08 54.32
CA GLY A 334 16.17 -5.44 54.93
C GLY A 334 16.76 -6.72 54.31
N GLY A 335 16.87 -6.78 52.99
CA GLY A 335 17.55 -7.86 52.25
C GLY A 335 18.98 -8.15 52.74
N PHE A 336 19.60 -7.18 53.42
CA PHE A 336 20.89 -7.36 54.12
C PHE A 336 20.77 -7.61 55.64
N LYS A 337 19.63 -7.30 56.26
CA LYS A 337 19.36 -7.49 57.70
C LYS A 337 18.88 -8.91 58.05
N GLY A 338 18.37 -9.67 57.07
CA GLY A 338 17.88 -11.05 57.25
C GLY A 338 18.95 -12.14 57.33
N GLY A 339 20.24 -11.82 57.28
CA GLY A 339 21.36 -12.76 57.54
C GLY A 339 21.62 -13.84 56.48
N ASN A 340 20.67 -14.14 55.60
CA ASN A 340 20.86 -15.08 54.50
C ASN A 340 21.38 -14.37 53.26
N ARG A 341 22.69 -14.51 53.00
CA ARG A 341 23.27 -14.08 51.73
C ARG A 341 22.73 -14.98 50.62
N GLN A 342 22.35 -14.40 49.48
CA GLN A 342 21.96 -15.15 48.28
C GLN A 342 23.00 -16.22 47.93
N ASP A 343 22.55 -17.39 47.49
CA ASP A 343 23.38 -18.55 47.17
C ASP A 343 24.44 -18.21 46.09
N VAL A 344 25.54 -18.97 46.04
CA VAL A 344 26.66 -18.80 45.11
C VAL A 344 26.20 -18.90 43.65
N GLU A 345 25.11 -19.60 43.37
CA GLU A 345 24.46 -19.67 42.05
C GLU A 345 23.57 -18.46 41.74
N MET A 346 23.02 -17.81 42.77
CA MET A 346 22.19 -16.61 42.65
C MET A 346 23.02 -15.32 42.54
N ARG A 347 24.35 -15.42 42.57
CA ARG A 347 25.27 -14.29 42.39
C ARG A 347 25.79 -14.22 40.95
N PRO A 348 25.91 -13.02 40.37
CA PRO A 348 26.45 -12.86 39.03
C PRO A 348 27.89 -13.37 38.97
N ARG A 349 28.12 -14.45 38.22
CA ARG A 349 29.46 -15.00 37.95
C ARG A 349 29.97 -14.46 36.62
N SER A 350 31.25 -14.07 36.57
CA SER A 350 31.93 -13.67 35.33
C SER A 350 31.96 -14.78 34.28
N ASN A 351 31.88 -16.05 34.71
CA ASN A 351 32.11 -17.22 33.87
C ASN A 351 30.82 -17.77 33.23
N ILE A 352 29.67 -17.13 33.45
CA ILE A 352 28.37 -17.51 32.85
C ILE A 352 27.73 -16.24 32.26
N PRO A 353 28.28 -15.68 31.16
CA PRO A 353 27.72 -14.49 30.53
C PRO A 353 26.42 -14.76 29.77
N ILE A 354 25.99 -16.03 29.64
CA ILE A 354 24.82 -16.50 28.88
C ILE A 354 23.63 -15.56 29.03
N VAL A 355 23.27 -15.20 30.26
CA VAL A 355 22.07 -14.39 30.53
C VAL A 355 22.25 -12.96 30.03
N ARG A 356 23.44 -12.35 30.23
CA ARG A 356 23.72 -10.99 29.75
C ARG A 356 23.76 -10.93 28.23
N THR A 357 24.38 -11.92 27.60
CA THR A 357 24.50 -12.01 26.14
C THR A 357 23.16 -12.32 25.49
N LEU A 358 22.32 -13.13 26.13
CA LEU A 358 20.96 -13.40 25.65
C LEU A 358 20.09 -12.15 25.78
N ASN A 359 20.13 -11.47 26.94
CA ASN A 359 19.36 -10.25 27.14
C ASN A 359 19.75 -9.16 26.15
N SER A 360 21.06 -8.87 26.00
CA SER A 360 21.54 -7.86 25.05
C SER A 360 21.20 -8.23 23.61
N LEU A 361 21.26 -9.51 23.25
CA LEU A 361 20.85 -9.98 21.92
C LEU A 361 19.34 -9.88 21.70
N SER A 362 18.54 -10.27 22.68
CA SER A 362 17.06 -10.20 22.61
C SER A 362 16.61 -8.75 22.45
N GLU A 363 17.20 -7.86 23.22
CA GLU A 363 16.99 -6.43 23.15
C GLU A 363 17.39 -5.86 21.79
N LYS A 364 18.57 -6.26 21.28
CA LYS A 364 19.00 -5.83 19.96
C LYS A 364 18.08 -6.34 18.85
N ILE A 365 17.57 -7.56 18.95
CA ILE A 365 16.57 -8.09 18.01
C ILE A 365 15.29 -7.25 18.11
N MET A 366 14.80 -6.95 19.30
CA MET A 366 13.61 -6.11 19.51
C MET A 366 13.80 -4.68 18.99
N ALA A 367 14.96 -4.06 19.20
CA ALA A 367 15.29 -2.72 18.70
C ALA A 367 15.31 -2.64 17.16
N THR A 368 15.49 -3.77 16.47
CA THR A 368 15.42 -3.83 14.99
C THR A 368 14.03 -4.11 14.45
N VAL A 369 13.08 -4.53 15.30
CA VAL A 369 11.68 -4.69 14.93
C VAL A 369 11.02 -3.32 14.99
N ALA A 370 10.22 -2.98 13.99
CA ALA A 370 9.47 -1.73 14.01
C ALA A 370 8.60 -1.69 15.28
N PRO A 371 8.66 -0.61 16.08
CA PRO A 371 7.83 -0.48 17.26
C PRO A 371 6.37 -0.52 16.81
N SER A 372 5.71 -1.65 17.04
CA SER A 372 4.25 -1.76 16.87
C SER A 372 3.54 -1.04 18.01
N ASP A 373 4.20 -1.03 19.17
CA ASP A 373 3.82 -0.30 20.36
C ASP A 373 4.63 1.00 20.42
N GLN A 374 3.97 2.11 20.77
CA GLN A 374 4.66 3.38 20.99
C GLN A 374 5.72 3.18 22.09
N ASP A 375 6.93 3.71 21.89
CA ASP A 375 8.03 3.57 22.83
C ASP A 375 7.59 4.13 24.20
N PRO A 376 7.42 3.28 25.24
CA PRO A 376 6.86 3.66 26.54
C PRO A 376 7.75 4.68 27.27
N THR A 377 8.98 4.89 26.79
CA THR A 377 9.94 5.83 27.37
C THR A 377 9.80 7.26 26.82
N THR A 378 9.10 7.45 25.70
CA THR A 378 9.06 8.75 25.01
C THR A 378 7.93 9.66 25.42
N THR A 379 6.97 9.20 26.24
CA THR A 379 5.82 10.02 26.58
C THR A 379 5.41 9.91 28.04
N THR A 380 4.93 11.03 28.61
CA THR A 380 4.18 11.13 29.88
C THR A 380 2.96 10.18 29.95
N GLN A 381 2.73 9.35 28.92
CA GLN A 381 1.76 8.27 28.85
C GLN A 381 2.17 7.00 29.60
N ALA A 382 3.40 6.87 30.11
CA ALA A 382 3.72 5.77 31.04
C ALA A 382 2.76 5.76 32.26
N ASP A 383 2.30 6.93 32.69
CA ASP A 383 1.27 7.06 33.73
C ASP A 383 -0.14 6.68 33.24
N ILE A 384 -0.44 6.87 31.94
CA ILE A 384 -1.74 6.52 31.34
C ILE A 384 -1.83 5.01 31.11
N ASP A 385 -0.78 4.39 30.55
CA ASP A 385 -0.75 2.94 30.30
C ASP A 385 -0.77 2.16 31.62
N THR A 386 -0.02 2.63 32.63
CA THR A 386 -0.11 2.05 33.99
C THR A 386 -1.48 2.27 34.62
N GLN A 387 -2.14 3.42 34.38
CA GLN A 387 -3.53 3.63 34.80
C GLN A 387 -4.51 2.73 34.05
N GLU A 388 -4.28 2.41 32.77
CA GLU A 388 -5.07 1.45 32.00
C GLU A 388 -4.89 0.03 32.51
N GLU A 389 -3.68 -0.36 32.92
CA GLU A 389 -3.40 -1.65 33.58
C GLU A 389 -4.07 -1.74 34.96
N LEU A 390 -4.06 -0.64 35.73
CA LEU A 390 -4.74 -0.54 37.02
C LEU A 390 -6.28 -0.50 36.88
N ALA A 391 -6.79 -0.08 35.72
CA ALA A 391 -8.23 -0.01 35.45
C ALA A 391 -8.82 -1.40 35.20
N LEU A 392 -9.35 -2.00 36.26
CA LEU A 392 -10.02 -3.30 36.24
C LEU A 392 -11.23 -3.30 35.29
N ARG A 393 -11.35 -4.35 34.47
CA ARG A 393 -12.40 -4.47 33.43
C ARG A 393 -13.83 -4.47 33.98
N ASP A 394 -14.03 -4.87 35.23
CA ASP A 394 -15.32 -4.94 35.92
C ASP A 394 -15.79 -3.60 36.49
N LEU A 395 -14.86 -2.70 36.80
CA LEU A 395 -15.10 -1.34 37.30
C LEU A 395 -15.17 -0.29 36.18
N ARG A 396 -14.78 -0.65 34.95
CA ARG A 396 -15.03 0.19 33.78
C ARG A 396 -16.55 0.24 33.57
N GLY A 397 -17.12 1.45 33.54
CA GLY A 397 -18.51 1.62 33.13
C GLY A 397 -18.74 1.05 31.73
N ASP A 398 -20.00 0.79 31.38
CA ASP A 398 -20.34 0.36 30.01
C ASP A 398 -19.73 1.37 29.02
N VAL A 399 -18.86 0.88 28.14
CA VAL A 399 -18.26 1.71 27.09
C VAL A 399 -19.43 2.28 26.30
N GLU A 400 -19.62 3.60 26.34
CA GLU A 400 -20.65 4.28 25.58
C GLU A 400 -20.41 3.98 24.10
N THR A 401 -21.09 2.96 23.57
CA THR A 401 -21.05 2.67 22.15
C THR A 401 -21.69 3.87 21.48
N SER A 402 -20.90 4.66 20.76
CA SER A 402 -21.40 5.77 19.94
C SER A 402 -22.15 5.19 18.73
N ARG A 403 -23.28 4.53 18.99
CA ARG A 403 -24.22 4.09 17.96
C ARG A 403 -24.87 5.36 17.45
N ILE A 404 -24.63 5.66 16.18
CA ILE A 404 -25.33 6.73 15.49
C ILE A 404 -26.80 6.30 15.44
N THR A 405 -27.63 6.80 16.36
CA THR A 405 -29.07 6.55 16.35
C THR A 405 -29.67 7.31 15.18
N LEU A 406 -29.89 6.62 14.07
CA LEU A 406 -30.54 7.18 12.89
C LEU A 406 -32.06 7.29 13.15
N SER A 407 -32.52 8.48 13.51
CA SER A 407 -33.95 8.77 13.57
C SER A 407 -34.48 9.03 12.15
N VAL A 408 -34.91 7.97 11.47
CA VAL A 408 -35.51 8.07 10.12
C VAL A 408 -36.85 8.79 10.22
N ARG A 409 -36.95 10.00 9.67
CA ARG A 409 -38.16 10.84 9.73
C ARG A 409 -39.26 10.42 8.75
N GLU A 410 -38.90 9.71 7.68
CA GLU A 410 -39.82 9.36 6.58
C GLU A 410 -39.87 7.83 6.37
N GLN A 411 -40.14 7.07 7.42
CA GLN A 411 -40.25 5.61 7.33
C GLN A 411 -41.34 5.17 6.33
N SER A 412 -42.45 5.91 6.23
CA SER A 412 -43.55 5.61 5.32
C SER A 412 -43.16 5.69 3.83
N ARG A 413 -42.26 6.60 3.44
CA ARG A 413 -41.76 6.69 2.05
C ARG A 413 -40.80 5.56 1.70
N PHE A 414 -40.01 5.09 2.68
CA PHE A 414 -39.12 3.96 2.49
C PHE A 414 -39.88 2.65 2.23
N PHE A 415 -41.06 2.48 2.84
CA PHE A 415 -41.91 1.30 2.60
C PHE A 415 -42.76 1.41 1.32
N SER A 416 -42.94 2.60 0.74
CA SER A 416 -43.70 2.77 -0.52
C SER A 416 -42.84 2.62 -1.79
N ASP A 417 -41.55 2.95 -1.76
CA ASP A 417 -40.69 2.91 -2.96
C ASP A 417 -40.26 1.49 -3.36
N ASN A 418 -40.15 0.56 -2.38
CA ASN A 418 -39.74 -0.81 -2.66
C ASN A 418 -40.87 -1.69 -3.20
N SER A 419 -42.07 -1.13 -3.33
CA SER A 419 -43.28 -1.84 -3.71
C SER A 419 -43.78 -1.37 -5.07
N ALA A 420 -42.93 -1.34 -6.10
CA ALA A 420 -43.39 -1.05 -7.46
C ALA A 420 -44.45 -2.06 -7.96
N ALA A 421 -44.48 -3.27 -7.38
CA ALA A 421 -45.59 -4.23 -7.53
C ALA A 421 -46.82 -3.80 -6.72
N SER A 422 -46.66 -3.45 -5.44
CA SER A 422 -47.79 -2.98 -4.63
C SER A 422 -48.28 -1.59 -5.02
N ALA A 423 -47.57 -0.79 -5.81
CA ALA A 423 -48.07 0.51 -6.29
C ALA A 423 -49.27 0.31 -7.24
N LYS A 424 -49.24 -0.74 -8.07
CA LYS A 424 -50.39 -1.14 -8.88
C LYS A 424 -51.52 -1.71 -8.02
N ASP A 425 -51.18 -2.54 -7.03
CA ASP A 425 -52.16 -3.07 -6.08
C ASP A 425 -52.77 -1.95 -5.22
N GLN A 426 -52.01 -0.94 -4.83
CA GLN A 426 -52.46 0.23 -4.06
C GLN A 426 -53.40 1.10 -4.89
N GLU A 427 -53.07 1.36 -6.17
CA GLU A 427 -53.97 2.04 -7.11
C GLU A 427 -55.26 1.24 -7.38
N GLU A 428 -55.23 -0.08 -7.17
CA GLU A 428 -56.39 -0.97 -7.29
C GLU A 428 -57.20 -0.99 -5.98
N TYR A 429 -56.55 -1.01 -4.82
CA TYR A 429 -57.17 -0.90 -3.49
C TYR A 429 -57.76 0.50 -3.23
N ASP A 430 -57.15 1.55 -3.75
CA ASP A 430 -57.66 2.93 -3.65
C ASP A 430 -58.96 3.12 -4.44
N LYS A 431 -59.22 2.27 -5.45
CA LYS A 431 -60.48 2.25 -6.21
C LYS A 431 -61.56 1.39 -5.55
N GLN A 432 -61.19 0.49 -4.64
CA GLN A 432 -62.12 -0.42 -3.98
C GLN A 432 -62.77 0.23 -2.76
N VAL A 433 -64.08 0.08 -2.62
CA VAL A 433 -64.82 0.54 -1.44
C VAL A 433 -64.79 -0.58 -0.38
N PRO A 434 -64.20 -0.36 0.82
CA PRO A 434 -64.02 -1.42 1.80
C PRO A 434 -65.31 -2.12 2.26
N SER A 435 -66.44 -1.40 2.28
CA SER A 435 -67.74 -1.97 2.67
C SER A 435 -68.32 -2.91 1.62
N GLU A 436 -68.08 -2.65 0.33
CA GLU A 436 -68.52 -3.52 -0.76
C GLU A 436 -67.67 -4.79 -0.81
N VAL A 437 -66.34 -4.64 -0.68
CA VAL A 437 -65.42 -5.79 -0.61
C VAL A 437 -65.74 -6.68 0.60
N LEU A 438 -66.04 -6.11 1.76
CA LEU A 438 -66.44 -6.89 2.93
C LEU A 438 -67.78 -7.61 2.74
N PHE A 439 -68.73 -6.99 2.03
CA PHE A 439 -70.01 -7.61 1.71
C PHE A 439 -69.83 -8.77 0.73
N ASP A 440 -69.04 -8.58 -0.33
CA ASP A 440 -68.74 -9.62 -1.31
C ASP A 440 -67.98 -10.78 -0.66
N VAL A 441 -66.99 -10.51 0.20
CA VAL A 441 -66.26 -11.54 0.95
C VAL A 441 -67.19 -12.31 1.89
N GLN A 442 -68.13 -11.64 2.57
CA GLN A 442 -69.13 -12.31 3.41
C GLN A 442 -70.07 -13.18 2.58
N ALA A 443 -70.52 -12.68 1.43
CA ALA A 443 -71.37 -13.44 0.51
C ALA A 443 -70.64 -14.67 -0.04
N ASP A 444 -69.36 -14.53 -0.40
CA ASP A 444 -68.54 -15.63 -0.90
C ASP A 444 -68.30 -16.70 0.20
N ILE A 445 -68.04 -16.29 1.44
CA ILE A 445 -67.91 -17.19 2.59
C ILE A 445 -69.20 -18.00 2.81
N ASP A 446 -70.37 -17.38 2.63
CA ASP A 446 -71.66 -18.06 2.74
C ASP A 446 -71.93 -19.06 1.60
N THR A 447 -71.25 -18.90 0.44
CA THR A 447 -71.35 -19.81 -0.72
C THR A 447 -70.34 -20.96 -0.70
N LEU A 448 -69.36 -20.95 0.20
CA LEU A 448 -68.35 -21.99 0.31
C LEU A 448 -68.99 -23.30 0.84
N GLU A 449 -68.87 -24.37 0.05
CA GLU A 449 -69.39 -25.69 0.42
C GLU A 449 -68.59 -26.29 1.60
N GLY A 450 -69.30 -26.88 2.56
CA GLY A 450 -68.69 -27.54 3.71
C GLY A 450 -68.30 -28.98 3.42
N ASP A 451 -67.17 -29.43 3.96
CA ASP A 451 -66.57 -30.78 3.84
C ASP A 451 -67.38 -31.89 4.58
N GLY A 452 -68.65 -31.64 4.91
CA GLY A 452 -69.51 -32.55 5.68
C GLY A 452 -69.08 -32.83 7.13
N ALA A 453 -67.84 -32.50 7.51
CA ALA A 453 -67.25 -32.66 8.84
C ALA A 453 -67.28 -31.38 9.70
N GLY A 454 -67.97 -30.33 9.23
CA GLY A 454 -68.04 -29.01 9.89
C GLY A 454 -66.87 -28.07 9.56
N GLY A 455 -66.02 -28.44 8.59
CA GLY A 455 -65.01 -27.57 7.99
C GLY A 455 -65.41 -27.09 6.58
N ILE A 456 -64.70 -26.10 6.06
CA ILE A 456 -64.85 -25.58 4.69
C ILE A 456 -63.98 -26.43 3.76
N ASP A 457 -64.52 -26.91 2.64
CA ASP A 457 -63.71 -27.62 1.64
C ASP A 457 -62.92 -26.61 0.79
N LEU A 458 -61.68 -26.36 1.22
CA LEU A 458 -60.75 -25.46 0.54
C LEU A 458 -60.35 -25.98 -0.85
N HIS A 459 -60.40 -27.30 -1.11
CA HIS A 459 -60.01 -27.87 -2.39
C HIS A 459 -61.08 -27.63 -3.46
N ALA A 460 -62.35 -27.85 -3.11
CA ALA A 460 -63.48 -27.52 -3.98
C ALA A 460 -63.61 -25.99 -4.19
N GLY A 461 -63.44 -25.19 -3.14
CA GLY A 461 -63.50 -23.72 -3.22
C GLY A 461 -62.38 -23.10 -4.06
N LEU A 462 -61.21 -23.74 -4.15
CA LEU A 462 -60.11 -23.36 -5.05
C LEU A 462 -60.26 -23.94 -6.47
N GLY A 463 -61.30 -24.72 -6.74
CA GLY A 463 -61.53 -25.39 -8.02
C GLY A 463 -60.50 -26.48 -8.35
N ILE A 464 -59.86 -27.06 -7.34
CA ILE A 464 -58.83 -28.10 -7.49
C ILE A 464 -59.52 -29.46 -7.46
N ASP A 465 -59.79 -30.00 -8.65
CA ASP A 465 -60.24 -31.38 -8.82
C ASP A 465 -59.01 -32.30 -8.99
N GLU A 466 -58.73 -33.15 -8.00
CA GLU A 466 -57.60 -34.09 -8.05
C GLU A 466 -57.83 -35.25 -9.04
N GLU A 467 -59.09 -35.52 -9.43
CA GLU A 467 -59.48 -36.58 -10.38
C GLU A 467 -59.66 -36.07 -11.82
N SER A 468 -59.66 -34.75 -12.04
CA SER A 468 -59.73 -34.16 -13.37
C SER A 468 -58.45 -34.46 -14.16
N ASP A 469 -58.53 -35.43 -15.08
CA ASP A 469 -57.47 -35.76 -16.02
C ASP A 469 -57.28 -34.58 -16.98
N SER A 470 -56.25 -33.77 -16.73
CA SER A 470 -56.04 -32.46 -17.36
C SER A 470 -55.66 -32.51 -18.85
N ASP A 471 -55.80 -33.65 -19.51
CA ASP A 471 -55.46 -33.85 -20.92
C ASP A 471 -56.67 -33.69 -21.86
N GLU A 472 -57.91 -33.66 -21.37
CA GLU A 472 -59.09 -33.46 -22.21
C GLU A 472 -59.94 -32.25 -21.77
N GLU A 473 -59.93 -31.24 -22.64
CA GLU A 473 -61.06 -30.33 -22.87
C GLU A 473 -61.47 -29.33 -21.76
N ASN A 474 -60.66 -28.28 -21.54
CA ASN A 474 -61.17 -26.89 -21.48
C ASN A 474 -60.05 -25.85 -21.35
N ALA A 475 -59.66 -25.25 -22.48
CA ALA A 475 -58.68 -24.17 -22.58
C ALA A 475 -59.16 -22.80 -22.03
N ARG A 476 -60.02 -22.77 -21.00
CA ARG A 476 -60.68 -21.53 -20.52
C ARG A 476 -60.59 -21.27 -19.02
N ARG A 477 -60.02 -22.16 -18.21
CA ARG A 477 -59.85 -21.90 -16.77
C ARG A 477 -58.43 -21.42 -16.50
N PRO A 478 -58.24 -20.27 -15.81
CA PRO A 478 -56.91 -19.81 -15.44
C PRO A 478 -56.26 -20.83 -14.49
N ASP A 479 -54.96 -21.06 -14.64
CA ASP A 479 -54.19 -21.98 -13.81
C ASP A 479 -54.19 -21.49 -12.36
N HIS A 480 -54.80 -22.27 -11.46
CA HIS A 480 -54.83 -21.95 -10.03
C HIS A 480 -53.63 -22.57 -9.30
N VAL A 481 -53.16 -21.86 -8.27
CA VAL A 481 -52.07 -22.31 -7.40
C VAL A 481 -52.47 -23.62 -6.72
N GLY A 482 -51.69 -24.69 -6.88
CA GLY A 482 -51.97 -26.02 -6.33
C GLY A 482 -52.51 -27.04 -7.34
N SER A 483 -53.01 -26.58 -8.50
CA SER A 483 -53.43 -27.46 -9.59
C SER A 483 -52.29 -28.36 -10.09
N ARG A 484 -52.63 -29.52 -10.67
CA ARG A 484 -51.63 -30.46 -11.22
C ARG A 484 -50.79 -29.82 -12.34
N ALA A 485 -51.40 -28.99 -13.19
CA ALA A 485 -50.72 -28.24 -14.24
C ALA A 485 -49.72 -27.22 -13.66
N ALA A 486 -50.12 -26.44 -12.65
CA ALA A 486 -49.23 -25.50 -11.96
C ALA A 486 -48.07 -26.23 -11.25
N ARG A 487 -48.34 -27.39 -10.62
CA ARG A 487 -47.29 -28.24 -10.03
C ARG A 487 -46.30 -28.76 -11.07
N GLN A 488 -46.78 -29.19 -12.24
CA GLN A 488 -45.90 -29.62 -13.34
C GLN A 488 -45.09 -28.47 -13.93
N ALA A 489 -45.68 -27.29 -14.10
CA ALA A 489 -44.98 -26.10 -14.56
C ALA A 489 -43.90 -25.66 -13.57
N ALA A 490 -44.22 -25.63 -12.27
CA ALA A 490 -43.26 -25.36 -11.20
C ALA A 490 -42.14 -26.41 -11.14
N GLN A 491 -42.48 -27.70 -11.25
CA GLN A 491 -41.50 -28.78 -11.30
C GLN A 491 -40.56 -28.62 -12.50
N LYS A 492 -41.08 -28.29 -13.68
CA LYS A 492 -40.29 -28.03 -14.88
C LYS A 492 -39.36 -26.83 -14.69
N GLN A 493 -39.84 -25.76 -14.08
CA GLN A 493 -39.04 -24.58 -13.75
C GLN A 493 -37.92 -24.91 -12.77
N VAL A 494 -38.20 -25.66 -11.70
CA VAL A 494 -37.21 -26.10 -10.71
C VAL A 494 -36.16 -27.00 -11.36
N LEU A 495 -36.56 -27.98 -12.16
CA LEU A 495 -35.63 -28.87 -12.87
C LEU A 495 -34.76 -28.11 -13.87
N ALA A 496 -35.33 -27.12 -14.59
CA ALA A 496 -34.57 -26.25 -15.48
C ALA A 496 -33.55 -25.40 -14.72
N ALA A 497 -33.96 -24.81 -13.58
CA ALA A 497 -33.06 -24.02 -12.72
C ALA A 497 -31.94 -24.87 -12.11
N VAL A 498 -32.24 -26.11 -11.67
CA VAL A 498 -31.24 -27.06 -11.17
C VAL A 498 -30.26 -27.47 -12.28
N ALA A 499 -30.76 -27.73 -13.49
CA ALA A 499 -29.92 -28.02 -14.65
C ALA A 499 -28.98 -26.85 -14.99
N GLN A 500 -29.51 -25.62 -14.97
CA GLN A 500 -28.72 -24.40 -15.18
C GLN A 500 -27.64 -24.22 -14.09
N LYS A 501 -28.02 -24.29 -12.81
CA LYS A 501 -27.08 -24.21 -11.67
C LYS A 501 -25.98 -25.26 -11.75
N ARG A 502 -26.33 -26.48 -12.14
CA ARG A 502 -25.36 -27.57 -12.30
C ARG A 502 -24.39 -27.31 -13.45
N ALA A 503 -24.87 -26.76 -14.56
CA ALA A 503 -24.03 -26.34 -15.68
C ALA A 503 -23.09 -25.18 -15.30
N GLU A 504 -23.57 -24.22 -14.50
CA GLU A 504 -22.76 -23.10 -13.99
C GLU A 504 -21.66 -23.55 -13.01
N LEU A 505 -21.96 -24.50 -12.11
CA LEU A 505 -21.03 -24.96 -11.07
C LEU A 505 -19.98 -25.96 -11.55
N TYR A 506 -20.38 -26.87 -12.45
CA TYR A 506 -19.52 -27.99 -12.85
C TYR A 506 -19.08 -27.94 -14.31
N GLY A 507 -19.60 -26.99 -15.11
CA GLY A 507 -19.43 -27.00 -16.55
C GLY A 507 -20.04 -28.24 -17.21
N HIS A 508 -20.06 -28.30 -18.54
CA HIS A 508 -20.18 -29.59 -19.21
C HIS A 508 -18.80 -30.26 -19.25
N SER A 509 -18.72 -31.59 -19.22
CA SER A 509 -17.43 -32.31 -19.34
C SER A 509 -16.68 -32.03 -20.65
N SER A 510 -17.35 -31.41 -21.63
CA SER A 510 -16.76 -30.90 -22.87
C SER A 510 -16.24 -29.46 -22.78
N ASP A 511 -16.62 -28.68 -21.76
CA ASP A 511 -16.26 -27.25 -21.61
C ASP A 511 -14.86 -27.00 -21.01
N GLU A 512 -14.24 -27.99 -20.36
CA GLU A 512 -12.91 -27.82 -19.74
C GLU A 512 -11.80 -27.49 -20.76
N GLN A 513 -11.94 -27.93 -22.01
CA GLN A 513 -10.95 -27.66 -23.07
C GLN A 513 -11.47 -26.75 -24.18
N THR A 514 -12.79 -26.68 -24.39
CA THR A 514 -13.41 -25.85 -25.43
C THR A 514 -14.71 -25.23 -24.90
N PRO A 515 -14.65 -24.08 -24.19
CA PRO A 515 -15.85 -23.44 -23.65
C PRO A 515 -16.84 -23.15 -24.78
N MET A 516 -18.05 -23.69 -24.68
CA MET A 516 -19.11 -23.61 -25.70
C MET A 516 -18.68 -24.06 -27.12
N GLY A 517 -17.65 -24.91 -27.23
CA GLY A 517 -17.09 -25.36 -28.50
C GLY A 517 -16.16 -24.35 -29.20
N ILE A 518 -15.68 -23.33 -28.48
CA ILE A 518 -14.69 -22.37 -28.99
C ILE A 518 -13.27 -22.96 -28.85
N PRO A 519 -12.42 -22.90 -29.90
CA PRO A 519 -11.01 -23.30 -29.80
C PRO A 519 -10.22 -22.49 -28.77
N ALA A 520 -9.24 -23.11 -28.12
CA ALA A 520 -8.44 -22.49 -27.04
C ALA A 520 -7.78 -21.15 -27.44
N GLU A 521 -7.32 -21.02 -28.68
CA GLU A 521 -6.72 -19.78 -29.18
C GLU A 521 -7.72 -18.62 -29.22
N ILE A 522 -8.94 -18.88 -29.71
CA ILE A 522 -10.02 -17.88 -29.77
C ILE A 522 -10.53 -17.58 -28.36
N ALA A 523 -10.61 -18.58 -27.49
CA ALA A 523 -10.99 -18.38 -26.10
C ALA A 523 -9.97 -17.49 -25.37
N GLN A 524 -8.67 -17.69 -25.59
CA GLN A 524 -7.62 -16.83 -25.04
C GLN A 524 -7.68 -15.40 -25.62
N LYS A 525 -7.91 -15.26 -26.94
CA LYS A 525 -8.15 -13.94 -27.56
C LYS A 525 -9.37 -13.25 -26.94
N ALA A 526 -10.48 -13.95 -26.78
CA ALA A 526 -11.70 -13.44 -26.16
C ALA A 526 -11.49 -13.05 -24.69
N TYR A 527 -10.68 -13.81 -23.95
CA TYR A 527 -10.28 -13.47 -22.58
C TYR A 527 -9.47 -12.17 -22.54
N ILE A 528 -8.48 -12.02 -23.42
CA ILE A 528 -7.65 -10.81 -23.49
C ILE A 528 -8.48 -9.61 -23.92
N THR A 529 -9.35 -9.75 -24.92
CA THR A 529 -10.23 -8.66 -25.35
C THR A 529 -11.20 -8.25 -24.26
N ASN A 530 -11.74 -9.20 -23.50
CA ASN A 530 -12.57 -8.93 -22.33
C ASN A 530 -11.80 -8.22 -21.21
N ALA A 531 -10.59 -8.67 -20.92
CA ALA A 531 -9.74 -8.03 -19.91
C ALA A 531 -9.42 -6.58 -20.31
N THR A 532 -9.16 -6.30 -21.58
CA THR A 532 -8.87 -4.93 -22.03
C THR A 532 -10.13 -4.07 -22.19
N THR A 533 -11.29 -4.62 -22.61
CA THR A 533 -12.56 -3.87 -22.64
C THR A 533 -13.00 -3.46 -21.23
N THR A 534 -12.88 -4.37 -20.26
CA THR A 534 -13.24 -4.07 -18.86
C THR A 534 -12.35 -3.00 -18.25
N GLU A 535 -11.08 -2.90 -18.67
CA GLU A 535 -10.21 -1.80 -18.26
C GLU A 535 -10.62 -0.46 -18.85
N PHE A 536 -10.94 -0.40 -20.14
CA PHE A 536 -11.49 0.84 -20.72
C PHE A 536 -12.81 1.23 -20.07
N LEU A 537 -13.65 0.25 -19.70
CA LEU A 537 -14.90 0.49 -18.98
C LEU A 537 -14.64 1.04 -17.57
N LYS A 538 -13.67 0.51 -16.82
CA LYS A 538 -13.26 1.08 -15.53
C LYS A 538 -12.75 2.50 -15.67
N GLN A 539 -11.92 2.77 -16.68
CA GLN A 539 -11.41 4.13 -16.95
C GLN A 539 -12.56 5.09 -17.28
N PHE A 540 -13.50 4.68 -18.13
CA PHE A 540 -14.70 5.42 -18.45
C PHE A 540 -15.51 5.76 -17.19
N TRP A 541 -15.86 4.77 -16.35
CA TRP A 541 -16.66 5.03 -15.14
C TRP A 541 -15.93 5.89 -14.11
N ASN A 542 -14.62 5.69 -13.95
CA ASN A 542 -13.81 6.52 -13.07
C ASN A 542 -13.76 7.99 -13.53
N ALA A 543 -13.89 8.27 -14.82
CA ALA A 543 -13.99 9.62 -15.36
C ALA A 543 -15.44 10.13 -15.29
N PHE A 544 -16.41 9.32 -15.73
CA PHE A 544 -17.81 9.71 -15.88
C PHE A 544 -18.48 10.04 -14.54
N LEU A 545 -18.11 9.33 -13.47
CA LEU A 545 -18.64 9.53 -12.13
C LEU A 545 -17.74 10.41 -11.24
N SER A 546 -16.67 11.00 -11.79
CA SER A 546 -15.73 11.80 -10.99
C SER A 546 -16.31 13.13 -10.53
N GLY A 547 -17.23 13.72 -11.30
CA GLY A 547 -17.76 15.06 -11.04
C GLY A 547 -16.77 16.19 -11.38
N ASP A 548 -15.59 15.87 -11.91
CA ASP A 548 -14.55 16.85 -12.26
C ASP A 548 -14.74 17.35 -13.71
N PRO A 549 -14.90 18.66 -13.94
CA PRO A 549 -15.14 19.20 -15.29
C PRO A 549 -13.91 19.07 -16.20
N ASP A 550 -12.70 19.11 -15.65
CA ASP A 550 -11.45 18.98 -16.42
C ASP A 550 -11.32 17.59 -17.07
N ARG A 551 -11.93 16.57 -16.46
CA ARG A 551 -11.93 15.19 -16.96
C ARG A 551 -13.00 14.94 -18.02
N ALA A 552 -13.89 15.89 -18.27
CA ALA A 552 -14.93 15.76 -19.29
C ALA A 552 -14.34 15.61 -20.70
N GLN A 553 -13.19 16.25 -20.98
CA GLN A 553 -12.48 16.07 -22.25
C GLN A 553 -11.95 14.65 -22.42
N GLU A 554 -11.58 13.97 -21.32
CA GLU A 554 -11.12 12.58 -21.34
C GLU A 554 -12.25 11.61 -21.75
N LEU A 555 -13.51 11.94 -21.43
CA LEU A 555 -14.66 11.09 -21.70
C LEU A 555 -14.86 10.83 -23.19
N ALA A 556 -14.61 11.82 -24.05
CA ALA A 556 -14.73 11.64 -25.50
C ALA A 556 -13.76 10.55 -25.99
N TYR A 557 -12.53 10.53 -25.49
CA TYR A 557 -11.53 9.52 -25.84
C TYR A 557 -11.88 8.14 -25.28
N HIS A 558 -12.44 8.09 -24.07
CA HIS A 558 -12.91 6.83 -23.49
C HIS A 558 -14.09 6.25 -24.27
N VAL A 559 -15.03 7.08 -24.73
CA VAL A 559 -16.17 6.60 -25.54
C VAL A 559 -15.69 6.09 -26.89
N GLU A 560 -14.69 6.74 -27.50
CA GLU A 560 -14.03 6.25 -28.70
C GLU A 560 -13.36 4.88 -28.46
N SER A 561 -12.65 4.72 -27.34
CA SER A 561 -12.02 3.44 -27.00
C SER A 561 -13.05 2.34 -26.72
N LEU A 562 -14.18 2.66 -26.09
CA LEU A 562 -15.31 1.73 -25.90
C LEU A 562 -15.91 1.31 -27.25
N ALA A 563 -16.08 2.23 -28.21
CA ALA A 563 -16.58 1.91 -29.55
C ALA A 563 -15.61 1.00 -30.32
N ARG A 564 -14.30 1.30 -30.28
CA ARG A 564 -13.25 0.42 -30.85
C ARG A 564 -13.25 -0.95 -30.19
N SER A 565 -13.52 -1.00 -28.88
CA SER A 565 -13.57 -2.25 -28.12
C SER A 565 -14.74 -3.14 -28.54
N MET A 566 -15.89 -2.55 -28.89
CA MET A 566 -17.05 -3.25 -29.45
C MET A 566 -16.72 -3.83 -30.84
N ALA A 567 -16.12 -3.03 -31.73
CA ALA A 567 -15.69 -3.52 -33.05
C ALA A 567 -14.68 -4.67 -32.97
N ARG A 568 -13.82 -4.67 -31.94
CA ARG A 568 -12.87 -5.76 -31.69
C ARG A 568 -13.56 -7.04 -31.19
N ILE A 569 -14.61 -6.92 -30.37
CA ILE A 569 -15.41 -8.08 -29.96
C ILE A 569 -16.08 -8.71 -31.18
N GLU A 570 -16.63 -7.89 -32.09
CA GLU A 570 -17.20 -8.34 -33.36
C GLU A 570 -16.15 -9.03 -34.24
N ALA A 571 -14.94 -8.47 -34.37
CA ALA A 571 -13.86 -9.10 -35.12
C ALA A 571 -13.43 -10.47 -34.57
N VAL A 572 -13.38 -10.64 -33.23
CA VAL A 572 -13.12 -11.96 -32.62
C VAL A 572 -14.29 -12.92 -32.86
N ALA A 573 -15.52 -12.42 -32.86
CA ALA A 573 -16.70 -13.22 -33.13
C ALA A 573 -16.76 -13.70 -34.60
N ASP A 574 -16.29 -12.87 -35.54
CA ASP A 574 -16.16 -13.24 -36.95
C ASP A 574 -15.00 -14.22 -37.19
N GLU A 575 -13.83 -14.01 -36.55
CA GLU A 575 -12.74 -15.00 -36.60
C GLU A 575 -13.19 -16.36 -36.05
N ALA A 576 -13.99 -16.37 -34.98
CA ALA A 576 -14.58 -17.59 -34.44
C ALA A 576 -15.52 -18.28 -35.42
N GLU A 577 -16.27 -17.51 -36.21
CA GLU A 577 -17.14 -18.05 -37.25
C GLU A 577 -16.34 -18.62 -38.42
N GLU A 578 -15.26 -17.97 -38.84
CA GLU A 578 -14.36 -18.50 -39.88
C GLU A 578 -13.75 -19.84 -39.45
N VAL A 579 -13.27 -19.94 -38.21
CA VAL A 579 -12.72 -21.19 -37.69
C VAL A 579 -13.79 -22.28 -37.60
N ARG A 580 -15.01 -21.92 -37.16
CA ARG A 580 -16.15 -22.85 -37.18
C ARG A 580 -16.47 -23.32 -38.59
N ASN A 581 -16.46 -22.43 -39.57
CA ASN A 581 -16.75 -22.75 -40.98
C ASN A 581 -15.69 -23.70 -41.57
N LYS A 582 -14.41 -23.52 -41.24
CA LYS A 582 -13.34 -24.46 -41.62
C LYS A 582 -13.60 -25.86 -41.08
N VAL A 583 -13.96 -25.98 -39.79
CA VAL A 583 -14.29 -27.29 -39.17
C VAL A 583 -15.54 -27.90 -39.80
N ILE A 584 -16.56 -27.09 -40.10
CA ILE A 584 -17.76 -27.51 -40.84
C ILE A 584 -17.39 -28.07 -42.21
N ASP A 585 -16.50 -27.42 -42.95
CA ASP A 585 -16.11 -27.81 -44.30
C ASP A 585 -15.24 -29.08 -44.30
N GLU A 586 -14.28 -29.20 -43.38
CA GLU A 586 -13.53 -30.45 -43.16
C GLU A 586 -14.46 -31.62 -42.84
N LYS A 587 -15.47 -31.41 -41.98
CA LYS A 587 -16.47 -32.44 -41.67
C LYS A 587 -17.35 -32.79 -42.87
N LYS A 588 -17.72 -31.82 -43.71
CA LYS A 588 -18.43 -32.09 -44.97
C LYS A 588 -17.57 -32.92 -45.93
N GLU A 589 -16.27 -32.65 -46.02
CA GLU A 589 -15.33 -33.41 -46.85
C GLU A 589 -15.16 -34.85 -46.32
N GLU A 590 -14.98 -35.03 -45.01
CA GLU A 590 -14.94 -36.36 -44.38
C GLU A 590 -16.21 -37.17 -44.68
N ILE A 591 -17.38 -36.54 -44.59
CA ILE A 591 -18.67 -37.18 -44.90
C ILE A 591 -18.75 -37.53 -46.38
N ARG A 592 -18.27 -36.67 -47.28
CA ARG A 592 -18.23 -36.92 -48.73
C ARG A 592 -17.33 -38.11 -49.06
N VAL A 593 -16.15 -38.19 -48.44
CA VAL A 593 -15.20 -39.31 -48.62
C VAL A 593 -15.79 -40.61 -48.05
N LYS A 594 -16.39 -40.57 -46.86
CA LYS A 594 -17.04 -41.75 -46.25
C LYS A 594 -18.25 -42.22 -47.06
N PHE A 595 -19.04 -41.30 -47.62
CA PHE A 595 -20.14 -41.62 -48.52
C PHE A 595 -19.63 -42.29 -49.80
N GLY A 596 -18.57 -41.75 -50.41
CA GLY A 596 -17.94 -42.36 -51.59
C GLY A 596 -17.37 -43.76 -51.33
N ARG A 597 -16.88 -44.03 -50.12
CA ARG A 597 -16.34 -45.35 -49.73
C ARG A 597 -17.39 -46.38 -49.29
N THR A 598 -18.48 -45.94 -48.66
CA THR A 598 -19.43 -46.84 -47.98
C THR A 598 -20.85 -46.83 -48.54
N GLY A 599 -21.19 -45.88 -49.41
CA GLY A 599 -22.52 -45.69 -49.99
C GLY A 599 -23.62 -45.30 -48.99
N ARG A 600 -23.31 -45.16 -47.69
CA ARG A 600 -24.28 -44.83 -46.65
C ARG A 600 -24.28 -43.34 -46.35
N ARG A 601 -25.45 -42.71 -46.43
CA ARG A 601 -25.63 -41.28 -46.12
C ARG A 601 -25.68 -41.08 -44.61
N ILE A 602 -24.74 -40.31 -44.08
CA ILE A 602 -24.75 -39.88 -42.67
C ILE A 602 -25.66 -38.65 -42.53
N ARG A 603 -26.59 -38.67 -41.58
CA ARG A 603 -27.44 -37.52 -41.26
C ARG A 603 -26.66 -36.59 -40.33
N TRP A 604 -26.05 -35.55 -40.90
CA TRP A 604 -25.29 -34.55 -40.16
C TRP A 604 -25.85 -33.15 -40.40
N ARG A 605 -25.87 -32.32 -39.34
CA ARG A 605 -26.28 -30.91 -39.40
C ARG A 605 -25.11 -30.01 -38.97
N PRO A 606 -24.87 -28.88 -39.67
CA PRO A 606 -23.85 -27.90 -39.26
C PRO A 606 -24.03 -27.32 -37.85
N GLU A 607 -25.27 -27.32 -37.35
CA GLU A 607 -25.63 -26.84 -36.00
C GLU A 607 -25.11 -27.73 -34.87
N MET A 608 -24.73 -28.99 -35.16
CA MET A 608 -24.14 -29.89 -34.16
C MET A 608 -22.71 -29.53 -33.78
N ILE A 609 -22.04 -28.69 -34.57
CA ILE A 609 -20.73 -28.13 -34.23
C ILE A 609 -20.98 -26.87 -33.39
N GLY A 610 -20.60 -26.93 -32.11
CA GLY A 610 -20.59 -25.79 -31.19
C GLY A 610 -19.61 -24.69 -31.61
N GLY A 611 -19.65 -23.54 -30.94
CA GLY A 611 -18.76 -22.42 -31.22
C GLY A 611 -19.25 -21.45 -32.30
N GLY A 612 -18.36 -20.57 -32.76
CA GLY A 612 -18.65 -19.49 -33.72
C GLY A 612 -19.16 -18.20 -33.09
N ARG A 613 -19.65 -17.27 -33.92
CA ARG A 613 -20.08 -15.92 -33.50
C ARG A 613 -21.06 -15.93 -32.34
N LYS A 614 -22.07 -16.81 -32.39
CA LYS A 614 -23.09 -16.94 -31.33
C LYS A 614 -22.50 -17.31 -29.97
N ALA A 615 -21.50 -18.20 -29.93
CA ALA A 615 -20.85 -18.59 -28.69
C ALA A 615 -20.02 -17.44 -28.10
N VAL A 616 -19.31 -16.67 -28.94
CA VAL A 616 -18.56 -15.48 -28.51
C VAL A 616 -19.51 -14.39 -27.97
N HIS A 617 -20.64 -14.13 -28.62
CA HIS A 617 -21.64 -13.18 -28.11
C HIS A 617 -22.29 -13.62 -26.80
N VAL A 618 -22.47 -14.92 -26.57
CA VAL A 618 -22.98 -15.40 -25.27
C VAL A 618 -21.90 -15.23 -24.20
N LEU A 619 -20.64 -15.58 -24.52
CA LEU A 619 -19.52 -15.47 -23.58
C LEU A 619 -19.20 -14.01 -23.20
N LEU A 620 -19.28 -13.09 -24.18
CA LEU A 620 -19.04 -11.66 -24.00
C LEU A 620 -20.34 -10.83 -23.88
N GLY A 621 -21.49 -11.48 -23.74
CA GLY A 621 -22.79 -10.80 -23.68
C GLY A 621 -22.90 -9.78 -22.53
N PRO A 622 -22.46 -10.11 -21.30
CA PRO A 622 -22.43 -9.16 -20.20
C PRO A 622 -21.53 -7.94 -20.49
N THR A 623 -20.45 -8.13 -21.24
CA THR A 623 -19.55 -7.01 -21.54
C THR A 623 -20.08 -6.15 -22.67
N VAL A 624 -20.67 -6.75 -23.71
CA VAL A 624 -21.39 -6.00 -24.76
C VAL A 624 -22.51 -5.15 -24.17
N THR A 625 -23.36 -5.73 -23.30
CA THR A 625 -24.43 -4.95 -22.63
C THR A 625 -23.85 -3.83 -21.75
N SER A 626 -22.76 -4.07 -21.04
CA SER A 626 -22.09 -3.01 -20.27
C SER A 626 -21.52 -1.88 -21.15
N LEU A 627 -21.01 -2.19 -22.35
CA LEU A 627 -20.54 -1.20 -23.32
C LEU A 627 -21.70 -0.38 -23.88
N GLU A 628 -22.81 -1.02 -24.25
CA GLU A 628 -24.01 -0.36 -24.75
C GLU A 628 -24.60 0.59 -23.70
N THR A 629 -24.71 0.14 -22.44
CA THR A 629 -25.20 0.99 -21.35
C THR A 629 -24.31 2.21 -21.11
N ALA A 630 -22.99 2.04 -21.10
CA ALA A 630 -22.04 3.14 -20.95
C ALA A 630 -22.16 4.15 -22.11
N GLN A 631 -22.22 3.69 -23.35
CA GLN A 631 -22.39 4.56 -24.52
C GLN A 631 -23.74 5.29 -24.50
N ASN A 632 -24.81 4.61 -24.13
CA ASN A 632 -26.16 5.21 -24.08
C ASN A 632 -26.27 6.25 -22.98
N LEU A 633 -25.69 6.00 -21.80
CA LEU A 633 -25.66 6.97 -20.71
C LEU A 633 -24.80 8.19 -21.05
N TYR A 634 -23.67 8.00 -21.72
CA TYR A 634 -22.87 9.12 -22.21
C TYR A 634 -23.65 9.97 -23.25
N LYS A 635 -24.30 9.32 -24.23
CA LYS A 635 -25.15 10.02 -25.21
C LYS A 635 -26.27 10.78 -24.53
N ALA A 636 -26.93 10.18 -23.54
CA ALA A 636 -27.98 10.83 -22.76
C ALA A 636 -27.45 12.06 -22.00
N ALA A 637 -26.32 11.94 -21.30
CA ALA A 637 -25.69 13.05 -20.59
C ALA A 637 -25.32 14.19 -21.54
N LEU A 638 -24.73 13.87 -22.70
CA LEU A 638 -24.35 14.84 -23.72
C LEU A 638 -25.57 15.57 -24.32
N THR A 639 -26.71 14.89 -24.49
CA THR A 639 -27.96 15.56 -24.89
C THR A 639 -28.52 16.49 -23.81
N VAL A 640 -28.36 16.15 -22.53
CA VAL A 640 -28.81 16.99 -21.40
C VAL A 640 -27.95 18.25 -21.29
N GLU A 641 -26.64 18.15 -21.55
CA GLU A 641 -25.71 19.29 -21.53
C GLU A 641 -25.81 20.20 -22.77
N GLY A 642 -26.60 19.82 -23.78
CA GLY A 642 -26.83 20.63 -24.98
C GLY A 642 -25.64 20.71 -25.94
N LEU A 643 -24.55 19.99 -25.66
CA LEU A 643 -23.42 19.80 -26.55
C LEU A 643 -23.83 18.75 -27.58
N LYS A 644 -24.02 19.09 -28.85
CA LYS A 644 -24.16 18.06 -29.90
C LYS A 644 -22.79 17.41 -30.13
N PRO A 645 -22.72 16.09 -30.40
CA PRO A 645 -21.45 15.49 -30.76
C PRO A 645 -21.01 16.14 -32.06
N SER A 646 -19.82 16.75 -32.05
CA SER A 646 -19.17 17.31 -33.23
C SER A 646 -19.00 16.20 -34.25
N THR A 647 -19.94 16.12 -35.19
CA THR A 647 -19.83 15.31 -36.40
C THR A 647 -18.86 16.03 -37.34
N GLU A 648 -17.56 15.80 -37.16
CA GLU A 648 -16.58 15.94 -38.22
C GLU A 648 -15.77 14.65 -38.32
N SER A 649 -16.20 13.87 -39.32
CA SER A 649 -15.53 12.82 -40.12
C SER A 649 -14.50 11.91 -39.48
#